data_AF-A0A1F3SN14-F1
#
_entry.id   AF-A0A1F3SN14-F1
#
_cell.length_a   1.000
_cell.length_b   1.000
_cell.length_c   1.000
_cell.angle_alpha   90.00
_cell.angle_beta   90.00
_cell.angle_gamma   90.00
#
_symmetry.space_group_name_H-M   'P 1'
#
loop_
_entity.id
_entity.type
_entity.pdbx_description
1 polymer ?
#
loop_
_entity_poly.entity_id
_entity_poly.type
_entity_poly.pdbx_seq_one_letter_code
_entity_poly.pdbx_strand_id
1 'polypeptide(L)'
;MAINIINSDDEKNSKAKLEKYYAENFIPAEKKPYATVLRKSVGPYMALEGAKPGTVAYMQDAASQIATLGLGFNPMSFFGTAHFLESWANVSHTHSFQELRSSFAQFLARALDWKNVFFRIGHSGAEANEMALGECFRNRRNKRARHVLAFEGSFHGRMMVTLSATWNKVKREPFEWPGFTTVYCPSPDLPDEVMHQPIPKDWRHKWETSPNLNWTPTPEWSTDLQVAREVQSLEKVREHLLSEEIFAVIIEPMQCEGGDRYLSDRFITALLLMARSCGIPVILDEVQTGFHLGREFFWHRQLKLQDHLGNAIVPSYVVCAKKAQVGLVISNMPLDMTCEEFQVASFIRGTIHAQMLGQSQKAICELEKDARALLLPLISKYSAFIHRPRCNGMAFAFDVKTEEFFNKFIDVRFPHGLLYYNAGTHTMRFRLNLSYGKEDLQFLFNELDKICGELFLQATPVLPKQVKRDVKAVDALYHWHEFLLELKLDFLLGKEINVTDTWNKGVSLITLPDGHKLTLLGHHNFKRFANAIDTLEKNVYEPDRRAPVAVFEMTAKDAKGIAIVISKSDDNENKIAAMTFASPLKNYPLVRGVRRDPYFSDPDSYYAVDTTVAQEFQGTGLGRSLKYALTLAAILKKAKRINGRNRHLIAKSMWSINLSLGGYELDYIREDSPDFADSRDVTYYTMPTQWTLPPIHLCSALTSPLGVGDLTPEFMKKNLHNMVNKVCLSNFVSESFLENFKFLISLAPPFLQHAYSSSGQAECVDKIAKSLWYNTKKNIKNITFDGHFFGYGSFFARSLGQFHTPYFPVSSLPHPTDDNWEQVLQLVEMEIAQGNIMAVWLEPIRQRFMDAVPATFLKQLRELCSKANVPLVYNETTSSFFRYSDEHFFAANNPEICPDALMTYGGGQIGAVWMRQDLYVSKPLMLISTWDGDELSLATYTEAIRRVLNKKHEFQEIKRIFNAILLNTLNECRVKDLHLALGYGHFKGTIPTSLQHLFSKICVQEDDEIVQTRYLVCPNFDSMLQFIRTVGSFADDTGANDATH
;
A
#
# COMPACT_ATOMS: atom_id res chain seq x y z
N MET A 1 7.05 25.87 -17.59
CA MET A 1 7.98 25.41 -18.66
C MET A 1 7.17 24.60 -19.68
N ALA A 2 7.77 24.16 -20.78
CA ALA A 2 7.13 23.15 -21.63
C ALA A 2 7.56 21.76 -21.14
N ILE A 3 6.61 20.84 -21.01
CA ILE A 3 6.84 19.41 -20.83
C ILE A 3 7.04 18.82 -22.23
N ASN A 4 8.13 18.11 -22.46
CA ASN A 4 8.36 17.39 -23.73
C ASN A 4 7.61 16.06 -23.70
N ILE A 5 6.80 15.79 -24.71
CA ILE A 5 6.08 14.52 -24.84
C ILE A 5 7.01 13.48 -25.47
N ILE A 6 6.90 12.22 -25.02
CA ILE A 6 7.69 11.11 -25.57
C ILE A 6 7.55 10.97 -27.08
N ASN A 7 8.59 10.43 -27.70
CA ASN A 7 8.60 10.01 -29.10
C ASN A 7 9.30 8.64 -29.25
N SER A 8 9.45 8.18 -30.50
CA SER A 8 10.02 6.88 -30.82
C SER A 8 11.52 6.75 -30.48
N ASP A 9 12.28 7.84 -30.42
CA ASP A 9 13.69 7.79 -30.03
C ASP A 9 13.85 7.62 -28.50
N ASP A 10 12.91 8.18 -27.71
CA ASP A 10 12.87 7.96 -26.26
C ASP A 10 12.57 6.48 -25.93
N GLU A 11 11.63 5.87 -26.67
CA GLU A 11 11.30 4.44 -26.54
C GLU A 11 12.49 3.55 -26.93
N LYS A 12 13.14 3.81 -28.07
CA LYS A 12 14.33 3.05 -28.49
C LYS A 12 15.45 3.12 -27.46
N ASN A 13 15.71 4.31 -26.90
CA ASN A 13 16.73 4.49 -25.88
C ASN A 13 16.39 3.70 -24.60
N SER A 14 15.16 3.83 -24.10
CA SER A 14 14.69 3.09 -22.92
C SER A 14 14.78 1.57 -23.14
N LYS A 15 14.31 1.08 -24.28
CA LYS A 15 14.36 -0.34 -24.63
C LYS A 15 15.81 -0.86 -24.68
N ALA A 16 16.71 -0.17 -25.38
CA ALA A 16 18.11 -0.56 -25.46
C ALA A 16 18.82 -0.57 -24.08
N LYS A 17 18.37 0.27 -23.17
CA LYS A 17 18.87 0.31 -21.79
C LYS A 17 18.35 -0.85 -20.96
N LEU A 18 17.04 -1.12 -21.01
CA LEU A 18 16.37 -2.18 -20.25
C LEU A 18 16.75 -3.58 -20.74
N GLU A 19 16.96 -3.77 -22.05
CA GLU A 19 17.37 -5.05 -22.65
C GLU A 19 18.65 -5.63 -22.04
N LYS A 20 19.57 -4.78 -21.55
CA LYS A 20 20.81 -5.21 -20.89
C LYS A 20 20.55 -6.00 -19.60
N TYR A 21 19.43 -5.73 -18.92
CA TYR A 21 19.01 -6.48 -17.75
C TYR A 21 18.34 -7.80 -18.14
N TYR A 22 17.65 -7.87 -19.28
CA TYR A 22 16.92 -9.09 -19.66
C TYR A 22 17.71 -10.14 -20.43
N ALA A 23 18.95 -9.83 -20.86
CA ALA A 23 19.79 -10.72 -21.65
C ALA A 23 20.02 -12.11 -21.02
N GLU A 24 20.08 -12.18 -19.69
CA GLU A 24 20.32 -13.42 -18.93
C GLU A 24 19.02 -14.10 -18.46
N ASN A 25 17.86 -13.55 -18.83
CA ASN A 25 16.54 -14.05 -18.43
C ASN A 25 16.41 -14.30 -16.91
N PHE A 26 17.06 -13.45 -16.10
CA PHE A 26 17.05 -13.56 -14.65
C PHE A 26 15.73 -13.10 -14.03
N ILE A 27 14.98 -12.23 -14.72
CA ILE A 27 13.62 -11.79 -14.36
C ILE A 27 12.82 -11.60 -15.66
N PRO A 28 11.48 -11.81 -15.67
CA PRO A 28 10.70 -11.53 -16.85
C PRO A 28 10.66 -10.02 -17.11
N ALA A 29 10.75 -9.63 -18.39
CA ALA A 29 10.63 -8.23 -18.77
C ALA A 29 9.26 -7.65 -18.41
N GLU A 30 9.24 -6.38 -18.05
CA GLU A 30 8.03 -5.60 -17.82
C GLU A 30 7.21 -5.45 -19.11
N LYS A 31 5.94 -5.05 -18.95
CA LYS A 31 5.03 -4.96 -20.10
C LYS A 31 5.26 -3.75 -20.99
N LYS A 32 5.88 -2.67 -20.49
CA LYS A 32 6.05 -1.40 -21.22
C LYS A 32 7.52 -0.96 -21.16
N PRO A 33 8.21 -0.81 -22.30
CA PRO A 33 9.67 -0.66 -22.36
C PRO A 33 10.13 0.79 -22.09
N TYR A 34 9.71 1.38 -20.97
CA TYR A 34 10.07 2.74 -20.58
C TYR A 34 10.64 2.77 -19.16
N ALA A 35 11.82 3.39 -19.02
CA ALA A 35 12.45 3.60 -17.72
C ALA A 35 11.88 4.86 -17.06
N THR A 36 11.43 4.73 -15.80
CA THR A 36 10.78 5.85 -15.09
C THR A 36 11.77 6.79 -14.40
N VAL A 37 11.40 8.07 -14.32
CA VAL A 37 12.12 9.11 -13.57
C VAL A 37 11.15 9.78 -12.59
N LEU A 38 10.64 9.01 -11.62
CA LEU A 38 9.50 9.40 -10.79
C LEU A 38 9.65 10.74 -10.06
N ARG A 39 10.88 11.10 -9.65
CA ARG A 39 11.17 12.41 -9.04
C ARG A 39 10.72 13.58 -9.91
N LYS A 40 10.75 13.44 -11.24
CA LYS A 40 10.38 14.48 -12.21
C LYS A 40 8.92 14.40 -12.68
N SER A 41 8.18 13.35 -12.30
CA SER A 41 6.77 13.21 -12.69
C SER A 41 5.92 14.34 -12.09
N VAL A 42 4.82 14.73 -12.72
CA VAL A 42 4.01 15.85 -12.25
C VAL A 42 2.57 15.75 -12.67
N GLY A 43 1.64 15.82 -11.71
CA GLY A 43 0.22 15.76 -12.00
C GLY A 43 -0.14 14.49 -12.80
N PRO A 44 -0.81 14.59 -13.96
CA PRO A 44 -1.14 13.42 -14.75
C PRO A 44 0.00 12.97 -15.67
N TYR A 45 1.21 13.53 -15.57
CA TYR A 45 2.33 13.21 -16.45
C TYR A 45 3.39 12.38 -15.72
N MET A 46 3.64 11.17 -16.24
CA MET A 46 4.76 10.35 -15.84
C MET A 46 6.02 10.80 -16.57
N ALA A 47 7.09 11.05 -15.83
CA ALA A 47 8.41 11.33 -16.38
C ALA A 47 9.16 10.03 -16.69
N LEU A 48 9.78 10.01 -17.87
CA LEU A 48 10.50 8.89 -18.46
C LEU A 48 11.88 9.36 -18.93
N GLU A 49 12.82 8.44 -19.01
CA GLU A 49 14.15 8.73 -19.56
C GLU A 49 14.04 9.15 -21.03
N GLY A 50 14.61 10.31 -21.37
CA GLY A 50 14.61 10.82 -22.75
C GLY A 50 15.70 10.18 -23.61
N ALA A 51 15.65 10.44 -24.92
CA ALA A 51 16.56 9.88 -25.91
C ALA A 51 18.04 10.27 -25.69
N LYS A 52 18.30 11.38 -25.01
CA LYS A 52 19.66 11.82 -24.64
C LYS A 52 19.92 11.58 -23.15
N PRO A 53 21.12 11.12 -22.76
CA PRO A 53 21.48 10.96 -21.35
C PRO A 53 21.17 12.21 -20.51
N GLY A 54 20.48 12.02 -19.38
CA GLY A 54 20.11 13.11 -18.47
C GLY A 54 18.90 13.95 -18.91
N THR A 55 18.30 13.67 -20.07
CA THR A 55 17.06 14.32 -20.50
C THR A 55 15.82 13.55 -20.04
N VAL A 56 14.69 14.23 -19.95
CA VAL A 56 13.41 13.67 -19.50
C VAL A 56 12.32 13.98 -20.53
N ALA A 57 11.54 12.96 -20.87
CA ALA A 57 10.32 13.07 -21.67
C ALA A 57 9.12 12.57 -20.84
N TYR A 58 7.90 12.85 -21.30
CA TYR A 58 6.70 12.63 -20.50
C TYR A 58 5.57 11.99 -21.26
N MET A 59 4.80 11.19 -20.54
CA MET A 59 3.59 10.52 -21.02
C MET A 59 2.42 10.92 -20.12
N GLN A 60 1.28 11.27 -20.70
CA GLN A 60 0.07 11.56 -19.95
C GLN A 60 -0.61 10.25 -19.50
N ASP A 61 -0.63 10.03 -18.19
CA ASP A 61 -1.21 8.87 -17.53
C ASP A 61 -2.72 9.02 -17.34
N ALA A 62 -3.46 8.69 -18.41
CA ALA A 62 -4.92 8.54 -18.38
C ALA A 62 -5.36 7.17 -17.84
N ALA A 63 -4.48 6.45 -17.15
CA ALA A 63 -4.77 5.23 -16.42
C ALA A 63 -4.48 5.33 -14.91
N SER A 64 -3.87 6.41 -14.45
CA SER A 64 -3.44 6.63 -13.06
C SER A 64 -2.75 5.42 -12.45
N GLN A 65 -1.81 4.80 -13.16
CA GLN A 65 -1.15 3.54 -12.78
C GLN A 65 -2.14 2.41 -12.43
N ILE A 66 -3.08 2.14 -13.34
CA ILE A 66 -4.18 1.18 -13.13
C ILE A 66 -5.04 1.58 -11.92
N ALA A 67 -5.52 2.82 -11.95
CA ALA A 67 -6.40 3.43 -10.95
C ALA A 67 -5.82 3.42 -9.52
N THR A 68 -4.52 3.66 -9.40
CA THR A 68 -3.72 3.69 -8.18
C THR A 68 -3.44 5.11 -7.68
N LEU A 69 -3.16 6.05 -8.58
CA LEU A 69 -2.73 7.41 -8.24
C LEU A 69 -3.87 8.42 -8.34
N GLY A 70 -4.85 8.37 -7.43
CA GLY A 70 -6.03 9.24 -7.41
C GLY A 70 -5.73 10.75 -7.28
N LEU A 71 -4.55 11.14 -6.75
CA LEU A 71 -4.08 12.53 -6.71
C LEU A 71 -3.06 12.89 -7.82
N GLY A 72 -2.69 11.94 -8.69
CA GLY A 72 -1.60 12.09 -9.66
C GLY A 72 -0.21 11.87 -9.07
N PHE A 73 0.83 12.23 -9.83
CA PHE A 73 2.25 12.13 -9.45
C PHE A 73 2.70 13.33 -8.61
N ASN A 74 3.59 13.06 -7.64
CA ASN A 74 4.14 14.04 -6.70
C ASN A 74 3.11 14.97 -6.04
N PRO A 75 1.95 14.47 -5.55
CA PRO A 75 1.02 15.31 -4.83
C PRO A 75 1.64 15.75 -3.51
N MET A 76 1.53 17.02 -3.17
CA MET A 76 2.18 17.63 -2.00
C MET A 76 1.91 16.85 -0.71
N SER A 77 0.68 16.38 -0.50
CA SER A 77 0.29 15.64 0.70
C SER A 77 1.10 14.35 0.90
N PHE A 78 1.55 13.67 -0.15
CA PHE A 78 2.26 12.39 -0.03
C PHE A 78 3.68 12.52 0.54
N PHE A 79 4.28 13.71 0.51
CA PHE A 79 5.53 13.99 1.23
C PHE A 79 5.38 13.79 2.74
N GLY A 80 4.15 13.87 3.26
CA GLY A 80 3.80 13.55 4.65
C GLY A 80 4.26 12.17 5.10
N THR A 81 4.22 11.20 4.18
CA THR A 81 4.64 9.81 4.43
C THR A 81 6.08 9.74 4.94
N ALA A 82 6.97 10.58 4.40
CA ALA A 82 8.38 10.60 4.74
C ALA A 82 8.65 11.19 6.14
N HIS A 83 7.71 11.96 6.70
CA HIS A 83 7.85 12.58 8.02
C HIS A 83 7.53 11.63 9.18
N PHE A 84 7.13 10.39 8.90
CA PHE A 84 7.07 9.30 9.86
C PHE A 84 8.36 8.48 9.75
N LEU A 85 9.08 8.35 10.86
CA LEU A 85 10.33 7.57 10.90
C LEU A 85 10.06 6.09 10.57
N GLU A 86 8.89 5.62 11.00
CA GLU A 86 8.33 4.30 10.79
C GLU A 86 8.27 3.89 9.32
N SER A 87 8.06 4.85 8.42
CA SER A 87 8.02 4.60 6.96
C SER A 87 9.36 4.16 6.39
N TRP A 88 10.48 4.60 6.97
CA TRP A 88 11.82 4.33 6.46
C TRP A 88 12.34 2.95 6.87
N ALA A 89 12.00 2.53 8.09
CA ALA A 89 12.44 1.26 8.67
C ALA A 89 11.33 0.18 8.68
N ASN A 90 10.13 0.46 8.18
CA ASN A 90 8.96 -0.44 8.22
C ASN A 90 8.59 -0.89 9.64
N VAL A 91 8.45 0.06 10.57
CA VAL A 91 8.15 -0.21 11.99
C VAL A 91 6.68 0.10 12.31
N SER A 92 5.88 -0.90 12.65
CA SER A 92 4.42 -0.75 12.82
C SER A 92 3.92 -0.73 14.28
N HIS A 93 4.80 -0.81 15.27
CA HIS A 93 4.42 -0.93 16.69
C HIS A 93 4.62 0.36 17.50
N THR A 94 4.99 1.47 16.86
CA THR A 94 5.15 2.76 17.57
C THR A 94 3.80 3.37 17.94
N HIS A 95 3.79 4.23 18.97
CA HIS A 95 2.59 4.98 19.36
C HIS A 95 2.02 5.80 18.20
N SER A 96 2.86 6.57 17.50
CA SER A 96 2.44 7.42 16.37
C SER A 96 1.77 6.61 15.25
N PHE A 97 2.29 5.41 14.94
CA PHE A 97 1.66 4.54 13.94
C PHE A 97 0.30 4.02 14.42
N GLN A 98 0.17 3.63 15.70
CA GLN A 98 -1.10 3.16 16.25
C GLN A 98 -2.17 4.25 16.31
N GLU A 99 -1.79 5.49 16.62
CA GLU A 99 -2.68 6.66 16.52
C GLU A 99 -3.15 6.88 15.09
N LEU A 100 -2.23 6.84 14.12
CA LEU A 100 -2.57 6.98 12.70
C LEU A 100 -3.47 5.84 12.20
N ARG A 101 -3.22 4.61 12.64
CA ARG A 101 -4.08 3.46 12.31
C ARG A 101 -5.49 3.64 12.88
N SER A 102 -5.60 4.16 14.10
CA SER A 102 -6.88 4.50 14.74
C SER A 102 -7.60 5.63 14.00
N SER A 103 -6.87 6.66 13.59
CA SER A 103 -7.37 7.75 12.73
C SER A 103 -7.96 7.23 11.42
N PHE A 104 -7.28 6.28 10.77
CA PHE A 104 -7.77 5.65 9.56
C PHE A 104 -9.04 4.83 9.81
N ALA A 105 -9.12 4.09 10.92
CA ALA A 105 -10.32 3.35 11.32
C ALA A 105 -11.54 4.27 11.45
N GLN A 106 -11.36 5.42 12.12
CA GLN A 106 -12.41 6.43 12.29
C GLN A 106 -12.84 7.05 10.96
N PHE A 107 -11.88 7.33 10.08
CA PHE A 107 -12.17 7.78 8.72
C PHE A 107 -13.01 6.75 7.95
N LEU A 108 -12.62 5.47 7.97
CA LEU A 108 -13.35 4.39 7.30
C LEU A 108 -14.79 4.27 7.84
N ALA A 109 -14.98 4.33 9.15
CA ALA A 109 -16.30 4.31 9.77
C ALA A 109 -17.21 5.43 9.27
N ARG A 110 -16.68 6.65 9.14
CA ARG A 110 -17.43 7.79 8.57
C ARG A 110 -17.71 7.62 7.08
N ALA A 111 -16.74 7.14 6.31
CA ALA A 111 -16.88 6.98 4.85
C ALA A 111 -17.83 5.83 4.46
N LEU A 112 -17.90 4.76 5.27
CA LEU A 112 -18.81 3.63 5.07
C LEU A 112 -20.20 3.88 5.66
N ASP A 113 -20.29 4.76 6.67
CA ASP A 113 -21.49 4.96 7.50
C ASP A 113 -21.90 3.64 8.19
N TRP A 114 -20.91 2.95 8.75
CA TRP A 114 -21.08 1.71 9.51
C TRP A 114 -20.88 1.96 11.00
N LYS A 115 -21.69 1.31 11.84
CA LYS A 115 -21.57 1.40 13.31
C LYS A 115 -20.26 0.80 13.82
N ASN A 116 -19.89 -0.37 13.29
CA ASN A 116 -18.66 -1.08 13.61
C ASN A 116 -17.86 -1.27 12.32
N VAL A 117 -16.56 -1.01 12.38
CA VAL A 117 -15.63 -1.24 11.26
C VAL A 117 -14.39 -1.93 11.80
N PHE A 118 -14.09 -3.07 11.20
CA PHE A 118 -12.84 -3.80 11.36
C PHE A 118 -12.16 -3.83 9.99
N PHE A 119 -10.84 -3.69 9.98
CA PHE A 119 -10.08 -3.84 8.75
C PHE A 119 -8.77 -4.57 8.98
N ARG A 120 -8.41 -5.42 8.01
CA ARG A 120 -7.13 -6.13 7.91
C ARG A 120 -6.35 -5.64 6.70
N ILE A 121 -5.03 -5.56 6.84
CA ILE A 121 -4.09 -5.06 5.82
C ILE A 121 -3.31 -6.22 5.19
N GLY A 122 -3.14 -6.17 3.87
CA GLY A 122 -2.17 -6.96 3.08
C GLY A 122 -1.45 -6.09 2.06
N HIS A 123 -0.69 -6.68 1.14
CA HIS A 123 0.10 -5.94 0.14
C HIS A 123 -0.68 -5.58 -1.12
N SER A 124 -1.62 -6.43 -1.54
CA SER A 124 -2.27 -6.33 -2.84
C SER A 124 -3.78 -6.63 -2.81
N GLY A 125 -4.47 -6.29 -3.89
CA GLY A 125 -5.90 -6.62 -4.04
C GLY A 125 -6.17 -8.12 -4.16
N ALA A 126 -5.29 -8.86 -4.87
CA ALA A 126 -5.40 -10.32 -4.96
C ALA A 126 -5.25 -10.96 -3.57
N GLU A 127 -4.28 -10.52 -2.80
CA GLU A 127 -4.06 -11.00 -1.44
C GLU A 127 -5.20 -10.64 -0.50
N ALA A 128 -5.71 -9.41 -0.56
CA ALA A 128 -6.85 -9.00 0.26
C ALA A 128 -8.11 -9.83 -0.08
N ASN A 129 -8.35 -10.13 -1.36
CA ASN A 129 -9.43 -11.04 -1.75
C ASN A 129 -9.20 -12.47 -1.24
N GLU A 130 -7.97 -13.01 -1.30
CA GLU A 130 -7.63 -14.33 -0.73
C GLU A 130 -7.80 -14.37 0.80
N MET A 131 -7.50 -13.27 1.50
CA MET A 131 -7.74 -13.13 2.95
C MET A 131 -9.24 -13.11 3.26
N ALA A 132 -10.04 -12.30 2.55
CA ALA A 132 -11.48 -12.23 2.73
C ALA A 132 -12.17 -13.58 2.42
N LEU A 133 -11.76 -14.24 1.34
CA LEU A 133 -12.23 -15.58 1.00
C LEU A 133 -11.77 -16.61 2.05
N GLY A 134 -10.56 -16.46 2.62
CA GLY A 134 -10.06 -17.29 3.72
C GLY A 134 -10.93 -17.18 4.97
N GLU A 135 -11.34 -15.97 5.34
CA GLU A 135 -12.31 -15.72 6.43
C GLU A 135 -13.66 -16.40 6.16
N CYS A 136 -14.17 -16.28 4.92
CA CYS A 136 -15.40 -16.95 4.52
C CYS A 136 -15.25 -18.48 4.61
N PHE A 137 -14.13 -19.03 4.12
CA PHE A 137 -13.88 -20.46 4.16
C PHE A 137 -13.79 -20.98 5.60
N ARG A 138 -13.04 -20.30 6.48
CA ARG A 138 -12.90 -20.67 7.90
C ARG A 138 -14.27 -20.72 8.60
N ASN A 139 -15.07 -19.69 8.38
CA ASN A 139 -16.37 -19.50 9.04
C ASN A 139 -17.56 -20.14 8.31
N ARG A 140 -17.32 -20.85 7.19
CA ARG A 140 -18.38 -21.46 6.37
C ARG A 140 -19.28 -22.38 7.20
N ARG A 141 -20.58 -22.30 6.91
CA ARG A 141 -21.63 -23.12 7.55
C ARG A 141 -21.48 -24.60 7.16
N ASN A 142 -21.44 -24.90 5.87
CA ASN A 142 -21.20 -26.26 5.39
C ASN A 142 -19.69 -26.51 5.27
N LYS A 143 -19.12 -27.35 6.14
CA LYS A 143 -17.69 -27.68 6.10
C LYS A 143 -17.26 -28.44 4.84
N ARG A 144 -18.21 -29.01 4.07
CA ARG A 144 -17.96 -29.62 2.77
C ARG A 144 -17.98 -28.63 1.60
N ALA A 145 -18.46 -27.39 1.79
CA ALA A 145 -18.42 -26.36 0.75
C ALA A 145 -16.96 -26.04 0.38
N ARG A 146 -16.67 -26.08 -0.91
CA ARG A 146 -15.31 -25.92 -1.47
C ARG A 146 -15.22 -24.91 -2.59
N HIS A 147 -16.34 -24.42 -3.12
CA HIS A 147 -16.34 -23.54 -4.28
C HIS A 147 -16.64 -22.09 -3.94
N VAL A 148 -15.98 -21.19 -4.67
CA VAL A 148 -16.34 -19.78 -4.76
C VAL A 148 -17.33 -19.62 -5.92
N LEU A 149 -18.30 -18.71 -5.78
CA LEU A 149 -19.12 -18.24 -6.89
C LEU A 149 -18.63 -16.86 -7.33
N ALA A 150 -18.36 -16.71 -8.62
CA ALA A 150 -18.00 -15.45 -9.26
C ALA A 150 -18.83 -15.24 -10.54
N PHE A 151 -18.57 -14.15 -11.26
CA PHE A 151 -19.35 -13.76 -12.43
C PHE A 151 -18.52 -13.70 -13.70
N GLU A 152 -19.13 -14.01 -14.85
CA GLU A 152 -18.50 -13.81 -16.15
C GLU A 152 -18.01 -12.37 -16.29
N GLY A 153 -16.81 -12.18 -16.85
CA GLY A 153 -16.15 -10.87 -17.01
C GLY A 153 -15.39 -10.36 -15.79
N SER A 154 -15.47 -11.02 -14.64
CA SER A 154 -14.81 -10.58 -13.40
C SER A 154 -13.28 -10.64 -13.44
N PHE A 155 -12.64 -9.81 -12.61
CA PHE A 155 -11.22 -9.87 -12.28
C PHE A 155 -10.97 -9.62 -10.80
N HIS A 156 -10.55 -10.66 -10.09
CA HIS A 156 -10.37 -10.64 -8.62
C HIS A 156 -8.91 -10.81 -8.17
N GLY A 157 -7.99 -11.00 -9.11
CA GLY A 157 -6.56 -11.11 -8.80
C GLY A 157 -5.86 -12.20 -9.57
N ARG A 158 -4.60 -12.44 -9.21
CA ARG A 158 -3.75 -13.47 -9.81
C ARG A 158 -3.05 -14.35 -8.76
N MET A 159 -3.61 -14.47 -7.56
CA MET A 159 -3.24 -15.53 -6.62
C MET A 159 -4.08 -16.79 -6.91
N MET A 160 -3.81 -17.94 -6.30
CA MET A 160 -4.39 -19.22 -6.73
C MET A 160 -5.93 -19.22 -6.81
N VAL A 161 -6.63 -18.88 -5.73
CA VAL A 161 -8.11 -18.89 -5.69
C VAL A 161 -8.69 -17.67 -6.39
N THR A 162 -8.07 -16.51 -6.26
CA THR A 162 -8.50 -15.27 -6.94
C THR A 162 -8.29 -15.30 -8.45
N LEU A 163 -7.28 -16.04 -8.93
CA LEU A 163 -7.10 -16.33 -10.35
C LEU A 163 -8.19 -17.28 -10.83
N SER A 164 -8.51 -18.32 -10.04
CA SER A 164 -9.66 -19.18 -10.32
C SER A 164 -10.97 -18.37 -10.35
N ALA A 165 -11.11 -17.32 -9.54
CA ALA A 165 -12.26 -16.41 -9.58
C ALA A 165 -12.21 -15.38 -10.72
N THR A 166 -11.07 -15.21 -11.40
CA THR A 166 -10.92 -14.28 -12.52
C THR A 166 -11.35 -14.92 -13.84
N TRP A 167 -12.33 -14.32 -14.54
CA TRP A 167 -12.97 -14.92 -15.71
C TRP A 167 -12.02 -15.20 -16.89
N ASN A 168 -11.03 -14.33 -17.11
CA ASN A 168 -10.18 -14.36 -18.30
C ASN A 168 -9.41 -15.69 -18.42
N LYS A 169 -9.84 -16.52 -19.38
CA LYS A 169 -9.31 -17.85 -19.66
C LYS A 169 -7.80 -17.88 -19.93
N VAL A 170 -7.29 -16.93 -20.73
CA VAL A 170 -5.86 -16.82 -21.05
C VAL A 170 -5.00 -16.64 -19.80
N LYS A 171 -5.52 -15.92 -18.80
CA LYS A 171 -4.84 -15.73 -17.50
C LYS A 171 -4.98 -16.97 -16.61
N ARG A 172 -6.17 -17.59 -16.58
CA ARG A 172 -6.56 -18.62 -15.61
C ARG A 172 -6.17 -20.05 -16.01
N GLU A 173 -6.57 -20.50 -17.20
CA GLU A 173 -6.46 -21.91 -17.63
C GLU A 173 -5.04 -22.50 -17.56
N PRO A 174 -3.95 -21.75 -17.84
CA PRO A 174 -2.59 -22.30 -17.70
C PRO A 174 -2.21 -22.71 -16.27
N PHE A 175 -2.91 -22.18 -15.26
CA PHE A 175 -2.60 -22.37 -13.83
C PHE A 175 -3.75 -22.98 -13.04
N GLU A 176 -4.79 -23.47 -13.72
CA GLU A 176 -5.96 -24.06 -13.07
C GLU A 176 -5.65 -25.47 -12.56
N TRP A 177 -5.99 -25.71 -11.29
CA TRP A 177 -5.82 -27.02 -10.67
C TRP A 177 -7.15 -27.78 -10.66
N PRO A 178 -7.19 -29.04 -11.13
CA PRO A 178 -8.39 -29.85 -11.11
C PRO A 178 -9.00 -29.95 -9.70
N GLY A 179 -10.32 -29.73 -9.59
CA GLY A 179 -11.05 -29.78 -8.31
C GLY A 179 -10.95 -28.51 -7.45
N PHE A 180 -10.15 -27.52 -7.85
CA PHE A 180 -9.97 -26.25 -7.13
C PHE A 180 -10.41 -25.05 -7.96
N THR A 181 -11.58 -25.18 -8.59
CA THR A 181 -12.13 -24.20 -9.54
C THR A 181 -13.28 -23.38 -8.93
N THR A 182 -13.61 -22.30 -9.63
CA THR A 182 -14.70 -21.37 -9.30
C THR A 182 -15.93 -21.66 -10.16
N VAL A 183 -17.11 -21.51 -9.57
CA VAL A 183 -18.39 -21.55 -10.28
C VAL A 183 -18.69 -20.15 -10.83
N TYR A 184 -19.03 -20.05 -12.12
CA TYR A 184 -19.36 -18.78 -12.77
C TYR A 184 -20.84 -18.66 -13.09
N CYS A 185 -21.44 -17.52 -12.75
CA CYS A 185 -22.76 -17.12 -13.19
C CYS A 185 -22.70 -16.02 -14.26
N PRO A 186 -23.70 -15.93 -15.16
CA PRO A 186 -23.80 -14.83 -16.11
C PRO A 186 -23.82 -13.47 -15.41
N SER A 187 -23.09 -12.48 -15.94
CA SER A 187 -23.12 -11.11 -15.42
C SER A 187 -24.10 -10.26 -16.23
N PRO A 188 -25.15 -9.68 -15.63
CA PRO A 188 -26.16 -8.90 -16.34
C PRO A 188 -25.69 -7.45 -16.54
N ASP A 189 -24.71 -7.26 -17.42
CA ASP A 189 -24.18 -5.95 -17.80
C ASP A 189 -25.27 -5.01 -18.30
N LEU A 190 -25.20 -3.75 -17.87
CA LEU A 190 -26.07 -2.68 -18.35
C LEU A 190 -25.60 -2.15 -19.72
N PRO A 191 -26.52 -1.61 -20.53
CA PRO A 191 -26.16 -0.99 -21.81
C PRO A 191 -25.28 0.26 -21.64
N ASP A 192 -25.40 0.94 -20.49
CA ASP A 192 -24.74 2.20 -20.12
C ASP A 192 -24.35 2.21 -18.62
N GLU A 193 -23.85 3.35 -18.11
CA GLU A 193 -23.41 3.52 -16.73
C GLU A 193 -24.53 3.80 -15.70
N VAL A 194 -25.80 3.81 -16.11
CA VAL A 194 -26.92 4.20 -15.25
C VAL A 194 -27.31 3.03 -14.34
N MET A 195 -26.70 2.97 -13.16
CA MET A 195 -26.89 1.85 -12.22
C MET A 195 -28.26 1.84 -11.52
N HIS A 196 -28.89 3.00 -11.34
CA HIS A 196 -30.22 3.10 -10.72
C HIS A 196 -31.30 2.77 -11.75
N GLN A 197 -31.84 1.56 -11.63
CA GLN A 197 -32.85 1.04 -12.55
C GLN A 197 -34.21 0.92 -11.84
N PRO A 198 -35.34 1.04 -12.56
CA PRO A 198 -36.66 0.85 -11.97
C PRO A 198 -36.78 -0.50 -11.27
N ILE A 199 -37.21 -0.52 -10.01
CA ILE A 199 -37.31 -1.76 -9.23
C ILE A 199 -38.68 -2.40 -9.50
N PRO A 200 -38.74 -3.65 -10.01
CA PRO A 200 -40.02 -4.33 -10.21
C PRO A 200 -40.80 -4.50 -8.90
N LYS A 201 -42.13 -4.59 -9.01
CA LYS A 201 -43.00 -4.83 -7.84
C LYS A 201 -42.56 -6.11 -7.11
N ASP A 202 -42.53 -6.03 -5.78
CA ASP A 202 -42.16 -7.11 -4.84
C ASP A 202 -40.74 -7.68 -5.00
N TRP A 203 -39.88 -7.09 -5.85
CA TRP A 203 -38.55 -7.58 -6.18
C TRP A 203 -37.69 -7.97 -4.97
N ARG A 204 -37.54 -7.03 -4.02
CA ARG A 204 -36.67 -7.22 -2.84
C ARG A 204 -37.17 -8.38 -1.97
N HIS A 205 -38.45 -8.35 -1.61
CA HIS A 205 -39.06 -9.38 -0.76
C HIS A 205 -39.05 -10.77 -1.42
N LYS A 206 -39.31 -10.84 -2.73
CA LYS A 206 -39.23 -12.08 -3.50
C LYS A 206 -37.82 -12.67 -3.47
N TRP A 207 -36.77 -11.89 -3.72
CA TRP A 207 -35.40 -12.42 -3.69
C TRP A 207 -34.91 -12.78 -2.29
N GLU A 208 -35.35 -12.04 -1.26
CA GLU A 208 -35.03 -12.36 0.13
C GLU A 208 -35.64 -13.70 0.59
N THR A 209 -36.83 -14.04 0.08
CA THR A 209 -37.52 -15.31 0.33
C THR A 209 -37.19 -16.40 -0.69
N SER A 210 -36.22 -16.16 -1.58
CA SER A 210 -35.86 -17.09 -2.65
C SER A 210 -35.29 -18.43 -2.22
N PRO A 211 -34.69 -18.62 -1.03
CA PRO A 211 -34.24 -19.96 -0.62
C PRO A 211 -35.37 -20.98 -0.44
N ASN A 212 -36.64 -20.55 -0.41
CA ASN A 212 -37.80 -21.44 -0.36
C ASN A 212 -37.85 -22.35 -1.61
N LEU A 213 -38.13 -23.64 -1.43
CA LEU A 213 -38.16 -24.63 -2.51
C LEU A 213 -39.21 -24.32 -3.59
N ASN A 214 -40.40 -23.85 -3.19
CA ASN A 214 -41.51 -23.53 -4.08
C ASN A 214 -41.44 -22.10 -4.65
N TRP A 215 -40.27 -21.45 -4.57
CA TRP A 215 -40.10 -20.11 -5.08
C TRP A 215 -40.05 -20.10 -6.62
N THR A 216 -40.75 -19.14 -7.23
CA THR A 216 -40.68 -18.87 -8.67
C THR A 216 -40.58 -17.36 -8.92
N PRO A 217 -39.94 -16.94 -10.02
CA PRO A 217 -39.95 -15.54 -10.43
C PRO A 217 -41.36 -15.08 -10.77
N THR A 218 -41.61 -13.78 -10.63
CA THR A 218 -42.88 -13.16 -11.01
C THR A 218 -42.97 -13.07 -12.54
N PRO A 219 -44.00 -13.63 -13.20
CA PRO A 219 -44.06 -13.71 -14.68
C PRO A 219 -43.93 -12.36 -15.40
N GLU A 220 -44.43 -11.28 -14.81
CA GLU A 220 -44.39 -9.94 -15.41
C GLU A 220 -42.95 -9.41 -15.56
N TRP A 221 -42.00 -9.92 -14.79
CA TRP A 221 -40.59 -9.52 -14.85
C TRP A 221 -39.94 -9.87 -16.19
N SER A 222 -40.44 -10.86 -16.92
CA SER A 222 -39.87 -11.26 -18.22
C SER A 222 -40.22 -10.30 -19.36
N THR A 223 -41.06 -9.28 -19.12
CA THR A 223 -41.45 -8.30 -20.15
C THR A 223 -40.35 -7.27 -20.44
N ASP A 224 -39.50 -6.96 -19.45
CA ASP A 224 -38.32 -6.11 -19.62
C ASP A 224 -37.09 -6.99 -19.87
N LEU A 225 -36.37 -6.74 -20.97
CA LEU A 225 -35.23 -7.56 -21.38
C LEU A 225 -34.07 -7.52 -20.37
N GLN A 226 -33.83 -6.37 -19.74
CA GLN A 226 -32.77 -6.24 -18.75
C GLN A 226 -33.15 -6.94 -17.45
N VAL A 227 -34.40 -6.79 -17.00
CA VAL A 227 -34.93 -7.53 -15.84
C VAL A 227 -34.85 -9.03 -16.10
N ALA A 228 -35.25 -9.51 -17.28
CA ALA A 228 -35.19 -10.93 -17.63
C ALA A 228 -33.76 -11.49 -17.54
N ARG A 229 -32.75 -10.74 -17.99
CA ARG A 229 -31.33 -11.12 -17.87
C ARG A 229 -30.85 -11.18 -16.42
N GLU A 230 -31.26 -10.21 -15.60
CA GLU A 230 -30.95 -10.19 -14.17
C GLU A 230 -31.60 -11.35 -13.43
N VAL A 231 -32.88 -11.66 -13.73
CA VAL A 231 -33.58 -12.83 -13.20
C VAL A 231 -32.86 -14.11 -13.58
N GLN A 232 -32.50 -14.29 -14.86
CA GLN A 232 -31.77 -15.46 -15.33
C GLN A 232 -30.44 -15.66 -14.57
N SER A 233 -29.69 -14.58 -14.37
CA SER A 233 -28.45 -14.61 -13.59
C SER A 233 -28.72 -14.98 -12.13
N LEU A 234 -29.68 -14.34 -11.47
CA LEU A 234 -30.02 -14.59 -10.06
C LEU A 234 -30.59 -16.00 -9.84
N GLU A 235 -31.35 -16.56 -10.78
CA GLU A 235 -31.82 -17.95 -10.70
C GLU A 235 -30.65 -18.95 -10.76
N LYS A 236 -29.64 -18.69 -11.60
CA LYS A 236 -28.42 -19.49 -11.63
C LYS A 236 -27.62 -19.37 -10.35
N VAL A 237 -27.50 -18.16 -9.80
CA VAL A 237 -26.90 -17.97 -8.48
C VAL A 237 -27.67 -18.77 -7.43
N ARG A 238 -29.01 -18.66 -7.40
CA ARG A 238 -29.88 -19.39 -6.47
C ARG A 238 -29.65 -20.90 -6.53
N GLU A 239 -29.62 -21.48 -7.72
CA GLU A 239 -29.34 -22.90 -7.95
C GLU A 239 -28.04 -23.35 -7.26
N HIS A 240 -26.96 -22.60 -7.46
CA HIS A 240 -25.66 -22.90 -6.85
C HIS A 240 -25.62 -22.64 -5.34
N LEU A 241 -26.29 -21.60 -4.83
CA LEU A 241 -26.36 -21.37 -3.39
C LEU A 241 -27.11 -22.50 -2.67
N LEU A 242 -28.13 -23.07 -3.30
CA LEU A 242 -28.91 -24.19 -2.76
C LEU A 242 -28.22 -25.56 -2.87
N SER A 243 -27.15 -25.69 -3.66
CA SER A 243 -26.36 -26.95 -3.69
C SER A 243 -25.53 -27.18 -2.43
N GLU A 244 -25.39 -26.14 -1.58
CA GLU A 244 -24.54 -26.11 -0.38
C GLU A 244 -23.03 -26.27 -0.66
N GLU A 245 -22.58 -26.19 -1.91
CA GLU A 245 -21.16 -26.33 -2.29
C GLU A 245 -20.40 -25.00 -2.29
N ILE A 246 -21.13 -23.88 -2.31
CA ILE A 246 -20.59 -22.53 -2.32
C ILE A 246 -20.30 -22.05 -0.91
N PHE A 247 -19.07 -21.58 -0.64
CA PHE A 247 -18.72 -20.99 0.66
C PHE A 247 -18.69 -19.45 0.65
N ALA A 248 -18.61 -18.82 -0.53
CA ALA A 248 -18.59 -17.37 -0.69
C ALA A 248 -19.02 -16.96 -2.10
N VAL A 249 -19.63 -15.78 -2.20
CA VAL A 249 -19.82 -15.06 -3.47
C VAL A 249 -18.85 -13.89 -3.52
N ILE A 250 -18.17 -13.70 -4.65
CA ILE A 250 -17.32 -12.52 -4.91
C ILE A 250 -17.78 -11.80 -6.18
N ILE A 251 -17.89 -10.49 -6.12
CA ILE A 251 -18.37 -9.67 -7.23
C ILE A 251 -17.81 -8.25 -7.19
N GLU A 252 -17.46 -7.70 -8.35
CA GLU A 252 -17.18 -6.27 -8.52
C GLU A 252 -18.51 -5.52 -8.76
N PRO A 253 -18.79 -4.37 -8.11
CA PRO A 253 -20.01 -3.61 -8.40
C PRO A 253 -19.96 -2.92 -9.79
N MET A 254 -18.75 -2.76 -10.34
CA MET A 254 -18.47 -2.45 -11.74
C MET A 254 -17.27 -3.29 -12.17
N GLN A 255 -17.42 -4.18 -13.14
CA GLN A 255 -16.32 -5.04 -13.61
C GLN A 255 -15.35 -4.22 -14.46
N CYS A 256 -14.21 -3.85 -13.89
CA CYS A 256 -13.29 -2.89 -14.50
C CYS A 256 -12.41 -3.51 -15.58
N GLU A 257 -11.85 -4.70 -15.36
CA GLU A 257 -11.06 -5.40 -16.38
C GLU A 257 -11.94 -6.11 -17.40
N GLY A 258 -13.19 -6.42 -17.03
CA GLY A 258 -14.18 -7.11 -17.85
C GLY A 258 -14.74 -6.31 -19.02
N GLY A 259 -14.47 -5.00 -19.07
CA GLY A 259 -14.96 -4.08 -20.11
C GLY A 259 -15.78 -2.91 -19.55
N ASP A 260 -15.46 -2.43 -18.35
CA ASP A 260 -16.22 -1.38 -17.66
C ASP A 260 -17.73 -1.71 -17.61
N ARG A 261 -18.05 -2.94 -17.18
CA ARG A 261 -19.42 -3.46 -17.14
C ARG A 261 -20.12 -3.03 -15.85
N TYR A 262 -21.30 -2.43 -15.97
CA TYR A 262 -22.04 -1.87 -14.84
C TYR A 262 -23.16 -2.83 -14.43
N LEU A 263 -23.40 -2.93 -13.13
CA LEU A 263 -24.50 -3.71 -12.56
C LEU A 263 -25.54 -2.79 -11.95
N SER A 264 -26.81 -3.16 -12.04
CA SER A 264 -27.88 -2.38 -11.44
C SER A 264 -27.89 -2.48 -9.92
N ASP A 265 -28.37 -1.43 -9.27
CA ASP A 265 -28.65 -1.40 -7.84
C ASP A 265 -29.61 -2.52 -7.41
N ARG A 266 -30.64 -2.79 -8.22
CA ARG A 266 -31.63 -3.86 -7.96
C ARG A 266 -31.04 -5.27 -8.06
N PHE A 267 -30.09 -5.52 -8.98
CA PHE A 267 -29.42 -6.81 -9.08
C PHE A 267 -28.51 -7.07 -7.87
N ILE A 268 -27.64 -6.11 -7.51
CA ILE A 268 -26.76 -6.23 -6.34
C ILE A 268 -27.58 -6.38 -5.06
N THR A 269 -28.67 -5.63 -4.92
CA THR A 269 -29.60 -5.75 -3.78
C THR A 269 -30.18 -7.16 -3.67
N ALA A 270 -30.69 -7.72 -4.78
CA ALA A 270 -31.25 -9.07 -4.79
C ALA A 270 -30.20 -10.14 -4.47
N LEU A 271 -28.99 -10.01 -5.00
CA LEU A 271 -27.87 -10.91 -4.71
C LEU A 271 -27.54 -10.93 -3.22
N LEU A 272 -27.41 -9.75 -2.60
CA LEU A 272 -27.09 -9.63 -1.17
C LEU A 272 -28.19 -10.20 -0.28
N LEU A 273 -29.46 -9.92 -0.61
CA LEU A 273 -30.62 -10.45 0.13
C LEU A 273 -30.68 -11.98 0.05
N MET A 274 -30.57 -12.53 -1.15
CA MET A 274 -30.59 -13.98 -1.38
C MET A 274 -29.43 -14.69 -0.68
N ALA A 275 -28.20 -14.19 -0.86
CA ALA A 275 -27.01 -14.79 -0.23
C ALA A 275 -27.08 -14.73 1.30
N ARG A 276 -27.57 -13.61 1.86
CA ARG A 276 -27.82 -13.47 3.30
C ARG A 276 -28.83 -14.50 3.80
N SER A 277 -29.94 -14.72 3.10
CA SER A 277 -30.94 -15.73 3.47
C SER A 277 -30.42 -17.17 3.38
N CYS A 278 -29.44 -17.44 2.51
CA CYS A 278 -28.73 -18.72 2.47
C CYS A 278 -27.62 -18.84 3.54
N GLY A 279 -27.25 -17.74 4.22
CA GLY A 279 -26.11 -17.70 5.13
C GLY A 279 -24.74 -17.77 4.42
N ILE A 280 -24.67 -17.33 3.17
CA ILE A 280 -23.44 -17.28 2.37
C ILE A 280 -22.92 -15.83 2.31
N PRO A 281 -21.66 -15.58 2.72
CA PRO A 281 -21.10 -14.23 2.70
C PRO A 281 -20.87 -13.73 1.27
N VAL A 282 -21.04 -12.42 1.08
CA VAL A 282 -20.76 -11.72 -0.18
C VAL A 282 -19.60 -10.75 0.03
N ILE A 283 -18.59 -10.89 -0.82
CA ILE A 283 -17.44 -9.99 -0.92
C ILE A 283 -17.70 -9.03 -2.09
N LEU A 284 -17.79 -7.74 -1.79
CA LEU A 284 -17.73 -6.70 -2.82
C LEU A 284 -16.27 -6.35 -3.07
N ASP A 285 -15.77 -6.75 -4.24
CA ASP A 285 -14.45 -6.38 -4.73
C ASP A 285 -14.48 -4.94 -5.23
N GLU A 286 -13.98 -4.03 -4.40
CA GLU A 286 -13.78 -2.63 -4.73
C GLU A 286 -12.28 -2.28 -4.88
N VAL A 287 -11.45 -3.26 -5.28
CA VAL A 287 -10.02 -3.05 -5.50
C VAL A 287 -9.75 -1.88 -6.44
N GLN A 288 -10.56 -1.75 -7.51
CA GLN A 288 -10.43 -0.66 -8.47
C GLN A 288 -11.44 0.47 -8.24
N THR A 289 -12.67 0.14 -7.86
CA THR A 289 -13.81 1.05 -7.80
C THR A 289 -13.82 1.90 -6.52
N GLY A 290 -13.27 1.37 -5.43
CA GLY A 290 -13.15 2.07 -4.16
C GLY A 290 -12.19 3.26 -4.23
N PHE A 291 -12.21 4.07 -3.17
CA PHE A 291 -11.46 5.32 -3.05
C PHE A 291 -11.78 6.28 -4.21
N HIS A 292 -13.08 6.51 -4.46
CA HIS A 292 -13.56 7.45 -5.48
C HIS A 292 -13.15 7.11 -6.92
N LEU A 293 -13.23 5.85 -7.37
CA LEU A 293 -13.28 5.69 -8.83
C LEU A 293 -14.54 6.32 -9.41
N GLY A 294 -15.68 6.04 -8.77
CA GLY A 294 -16.96 6.71 -9.03
C GLY A 294 -17.13 7.97 -8.16
N ARG A 295 -18.37 8.43 -8.06
CA ARG A 295 -18.71 9.65 -7.30
C ARG A 295 -18.57 9.49 -5.79
N GLU A 296 -18.88 8.32 -5.26
CA GLU A 296 -18.79 8.01 -3.83
C GLU A 296 -17.43 7.41 -3.45
N PHE A 297 -17.03 7.57 -2.18
CA PHE A 297 -15.74 7.06 -1.72
C PHE A 297 -15.67 5.53 -1.87
N PHE A 298 -16.73 4.84 -1.44
CA PHE A 298 -16.97 3.44 -1.78
C PHE A 298 -18.07 3.36 -2.83
N TRP A 299 -17.82 2.60 -3.89
CA TRP A 299 -18.72 2.47 -5.03
C TRP A 299 -20.08 1.89 -4.64
N HIS A 300 -20.18 0.98 -3.69
CA HIS A 300 -21.49 0.46 -3.29
C HIS A 300 -22.41 1.52 -2.65
N ARG A 301 -21.86 2.62 -2.11
CA ARG A 301 -22.67 3.69 -1.47
C ARG A 301 -23.57 4.40 -2.47
N GLN A 302 -23.12 4.60 -3.71
CA GLN A 302 -23.96 5.20 -4.75
C GLN A 302 -25.12 4.28 -5.15
N LEU A 303 -25.06 2.97 -4.90
CA LEU A 303 -26.15 2.05 -5.23
C LEU A 303 -27.34 2.15 -4.26
N LYS A 304 -27.18 2.79 -3.09
CA LYS A 304 -28.24 2.98 -2.08
C LYS A 304 -29.00 1.69 -1.75
N LEU A 305 -28.24 0.62 -1.49
CA LEU A 305 -28.75 -0.74 -1.29
C LEU A 305 -29.67 -0.82 -0.06
N GLN A 306 -30.87 -1.35 -0.24
CA GLN A 306 -31.91 -1.41 0.79
C GLN A 306 -32.67 -2.73 0.76
N ASP A 307 -33.14 -3.19 1.93
CA ASP A 307 -34.03 -4.34 2.06
C ASP A 307 -35.48 -4.01 1.71
N HIS A 308 -36.38 -4.99 1.87
CA HIS A 308 -37.81 -4.79 1.61
C HIS A 308 -38.50 -3.85 2.62
N LEU A 309 -37.89 -3.60 3.77
CA LEU A 309 -38.36 -2.67 4.81
C LEU A 309 -37.75 -1.26 4.67
N GLY A 310 -36.81 -1.09 3.76
CA GLY A 310 -36.10 0.18 3.52
C GLY A 310 -34.83 0.37 4.36
N ASN A 311 -34.39 -0.63 5.13
CA ASN A 311 -33.13 -0.54 5.87
C ASN A 311 -31.93 -0.73 4.94
N ALA A 312 -30.82 -0.07 5.25
CA ALA A 312 -29.59 -0.21 4.50
C ALA A 312 -29.03 -1.64 4.55
N ILE A 313 -28.61 -2.16 3.41
CA ILE A 313 -27.93 -3.45 3.30
C ILE A 313 -26.44 -3.20 3.09
N VAL A 314 -25.62 -3.90 3.86
CA VAL A 314 -24.16 -3.90 3.71
C VAL A 314 -23.67 -5.29 3.31
N PRO A 315 -22.60 -5.38 2.50
CA PRO A 315 -21.94 -6.65 2.21
C PRO A 315 -21.22 -7.22 3.45
N SER A 316 -20.82 -8.48 3.40
CA SER A 316 -20.04 -9.12 4.48
C SER A 316 -18.62 -8.57 4.53
N TYR A 317 -18.03 -8.35 3.35
CA TYR A 317 -16.69 -7.78 3.20
C TYR A 317 -16.67 -6.78 2.04
N VAL A 318 -15.91 -5.70 2.21
CA VAL A 318 -15.48 -4.80 1.12
C VAL A 318 -13.98 -4.93 1.01
N VAL A 319 -13.48 -5.21 -0.20
CA VAL A 319 -12.04 -5.32 -0.45
C VAL A 319 -11.56 -4.14 -1.27
N CYS A 320 -10.48 -3.48 -0.85
CA CYS A 320 -9.88 -2.36 -1.58
C CYS A 320 -8.38 -2.57 -1.79
N ALA A 321 -7.83 -2.01 -2.87
CA ALA A 321 -6.38 -1.87 -3.04
C ALA A 321 -6.09 -0.65 -3.94
N LYS A 322 -5.07 -0.70 -4.81
CA LYS A 322 -4.75 0.35 -5.78
C LYS A 322 -4.65 1.74 -5.13
N LYS A 323 -5.69 2.59 -5.22
CA LYS A 323 -5.75 3.89 -4.52
C LYS A 323 -5.58 3.78 -3.01
N ALA A 324 -6.01 2.68 -2.40
CA ALA A 324 -5.76 2.39 -0.98
C ALA A 324 -4.27 2.20 -0.65
N GLN A 325 -3.40 2.04 -1.66
CA GLN A 325 -1.94 1.83 -1.57
C GLN A 325 -1.52 0.51 -0.90
N VAL A 326 -2.39 -0.12 -0.13
CA VAL A 326 -2.28 -1.45 0.48
C VAL A 326 -3.50 -2.29 0.12
N GLY A 327 -3.45 -3.61 0.31
CA GLY A 327 -4.66 -4.44 0.30
C GLY A 327 -5.44 -4.23 1.60
N LEU A 328 -6.75 -3.99 1.51
CA LEU A 328 -7.64 -3.80 2.66
C LEU A 328 -8.81 -4.77 2.57
N VAL A 329 -9.03 -5.53 3.64
CA VAL A 329 -10.28 -6.27 3.88
C VAL A 329 -11.03 -5.51 4.96
N ILE A 330 -12.24 -5.05 4.65
CA ILE A 330 -13.08 -4.28 5.58
C ILE A 330 -14.36 -5.05 5.87
N SER A 331 -14.74 -5.16 7.14
CA SER A 331 -15.96 -5.83 7.57
C SER A 331 -16.65 -5.10 8.72
N ASN A 332 -17.97 -5.28 8.81
CA ASN A 332 -18.77 -4.87 9.97
C ASN A 332 -18.74 -5.93 11.10
N MET A 333 -18.12 -7.08 10.84
CA MET A 333 -17.89 -8.16 11.79
C MET A 333 -16.40 -8.22 12.18
N PRO A 334 -16.07 -8.71 13.39
CA PRO A 334 -14.68 -8.89 13.82
C PRO A 334 -13.86 -9.71 12.81
N LEU A 335 -12.66 -9.23 12.51
CA LEU A 335 -11.68 -9.92 11.66
C LEU A 335 -10.60 -10.56 12.53
N ASP A 336 -10.02 -11.64 12.03
CA ASP A 336 -8.76 -12.11 12.59
C ASP A 336 -7.64 -11.13 12.21
N MET A 337 -7.16 -10.42 13.22
CA MET A 337 -6.11 -9.41 13.11
C MET A 337 -4.71 -9.99 13.33
N THR A 338 -4.59 -11.31 13.51
CA THR A 338 -3.29 -11.95 13.70
C THR A 338 -2.48 -11.90 12.41
N CYS A 339 -1.21 -11.47 12.56
CA CYS A 339 -0.17 -11.48 11.52
C CYS A 339 -0.56 -10.81 10.20
N GLU A 340 -0.40 -9.48 10.16
CA GLU A 340 -0.46 -8.68 8.94
C GLU A 340 0.94 -8.44 8.38
N GLU A 341 1.08 -8.60 7.06
CA GLU A 341 2.28 -8.22 6.32
C GLU A 341 1.91 -7.05 5.41
N PHE A 342 2.62 -5.94 5.57
CA PHE A 342 2.41 -4.73 4.79
C PHE A 342 3.62 -3.81 4.87
N GLN A 343 3.69 -2.84 3.96
CA GLN A 343 4.64 -1.74 4.03
C GLN A 343 4.00 -0.55 4.74
N VAL A 344 4.57 -0.14 5.88
CA VAL A 344 4.14 1.02 6.67
C VAL A 344 4.04 2.27 5.80
N ALA A 345 5.05 2.57 4.97
CA ALA A 345 5.00 3.71 4.06
C ALA A 345 3.76 3.67 3.13
N SER A 346 3.38 2.48 2.66
CA SER A 346 2.19 2.32 1.82
C SER A 346 0.90 2.54 2.60
N PHE A 347 0.82 2.07 3.84
CA PHE A 347 -0.34 2.31 4.71
C PHE A 347 -0.53 3.80 5.02
N ILE A 348 0.56 4.49 5.40
CA ILE A 348 0.54 5.92 5.71
C ILE A 348 0.14 6.73 4.48
N ARG A 349 0.77 6.46 3.33
CA ARG A 349 0.39 7.12 2.06
C ARG A 349 -1.06 6.83 1.68
N GLY A 350 -1.54 5.60 1.88
CA GLY A 350 -2.94 5.21 1.69
C GLY A 350 -3.92 5.98 2.58
N THR A 351 -3.55 6.21 3.83
CA THR A 351 -4.33 7.01 4.79
C THR A 351 -4.40 8.48 4.38
N ILE A 352 -3.26 9.08 4.01
CA ILE A 352 -3.17 10.44 3.48
C ILE A 352 -4.03 10.57 2.21
N HIS A 353 -3.96 9.57 1.33
CA HIS A 353 -4.74 9.52 0.10
C HIS A 353 -6.24 9.46 0.38
N ALA A 354 -6.66 8.61 1.33
CA ALA A 354 -8.05 8.49 1.75
C ALA A 354 -8.60 9.82 2.27
N GLN A 355 -7.87 10.49 3.17
CA GLN A 355 -8.30 11.76 3.75
C GLN A 355 -8.39 12.89 2.73
N MET A 356 -7.49 12.92 1.74
CA MET A 356 -7.55 13.89 0.64
C MET A 356 -8.70 13.60 -0.33
N LEU A 357 -8.86 12.33 -0.75
CA LEU A 357 -9.93 11.93 -1.65
C LEU A 357 -11.31 12.10 -1.02
N GLY A 358 -11.46 11.77 0.26
CA GLY A 358 -12.72 11.96 1.01
C GLY A 358 -13.20 13.41 1.09
N GLN A 359 -12.32 14.39 0.83
CA GLN A 359 -12.67 15.82 0.72
C GLN A 359 -12.79 16.31 -0.72
N SER A 360 -12.86 15.40 -1.70
CA SER A 360 -12.73 15.74 -3.13
C SER A 360 -13.95 15.42 -3.97
N GLN A 361 -15.05 14.95 -3.39
CA GLN A 361 -16.23 14.52 -4.16
C GLN A 361 -16.72 15.59 -5.15
N LYS A 362 -16.81 16.86 -4.74
CA LYS A 362 -17.21 17.96 -5.63
C LYS A 362 -16.29 18.08 -6.85
N ALA A 363 -14.97 18.07 -6.64
CA ALA A 363 -13.98 18.14 -7.72
C ALA A 363 -14.04 16.91 -8.64
N ILE A 364 -14.37 15.73 -8.09
CA ILE A 364 -14.56 14.51 -8.88
C ILE A 364 -15.80 14.62 -9.78
N CYS A 365 -16.90 15.15 -9.26
CA CYS A 365 -18.12 15.40 -10.05
C CYS A 365 -17.89 16.46 -11.14
N GLU A 366 -17.09 17.49 -10.86
CA GLU A 366 -16.67 18.48 -11.86
C GLU A 366 -15.79 17.85 -12.96
N LEU A 367 -14.82 17.03 -12.58
CA LEU A 367 -13.98 16.25 -13.51
C LEU A 367 -14.82 15.33 -14.40
N GLU A 368 -15.80 14.61 -13.83
CA GLU A 368 -16.74 13.77 -14.58
C GLU A 368 -17.52 14.59 -15.62
N LYS A 369 -18.04 15.75 -15.21
CA LYS A 369 -18.80 16.65 -16.08
C LYS A 369 -17.96 17.13 -17.26
N ASP A 370 -16.74 17.58 -16.98
CA ASP A 370 -15.82 18.09 -18.02
C ASP A 370 -15.39 16.97 -18.98
N ALA A 371 -15.07 15.77 -18.45
CA ALA A 371 -14.73 14.61 -19.28
C ALA A 371 -15.91 14.16 -20.15
N ARG A 372 -17.14 14.13 -19.60
CA ARG A 372 -18.35 13.77 -20.33
C ARG A 372 -18.65 14.75 -21.47
N ALA A 373 -18.44 16.05 -21.24
CA ALA A 373 -18.65 17.10 -22.23
C ALA A 373 -17.72 16.94 -23.47
N LEU A 374 -16.56 16.31 -23.29
CA LEU A 374 -15.61 16.01 -24.37
C LEU A 374 -15.82 14.61 -24.98
N LEU A 375 -16.25 13.64 -24.17
CA LEU A 375 -16.50 12.26 -24.61
C LEU A 375 -17.67 12.15 -25.59
N LEU A 376 -18.81 12.76 -25.28
CA LEU A 376 -20.01 12.62 -26.11
C LEU A 376 -19.81 13.14 -27.55
N PRO A 377 -19.19 14.31 -27.78
CA PRO A 377 -18.85 14.75 -29.13
C PRO A 377 -17.90 13.81 -29.87
N LEU A 378 -16.88 13.26 -29.19
CA LEU A 378 -15.95 12.30 -29.79
C LEU A 378 -16.69 11.05 -30.29
N ILE A 379 -17.56 10.46 -29.45
CA ILE A 379 -18.35 9.29 -29.83
C ILE A 379 -19.31 9.61 -30.97
N SER A 380 -19.97 10.78 -30.92
CA SER A 380 -20.87 11.21 -31.99
C SER A 380 -20.14 11.30 -33.34
N LYS A 381 -18.96 11.92 -33.36
CA LYS A 381 -18.11 12.09 -34.55
C LYS A 381 -17.70 10.76 -35.19
N TYR A 382 -17.40 9.75 -34.38
CA TYR A 382 -16.93 8.43 -34.85
C TYR A 382 -17.92 7.29 -34.56
N SER A 383 -19.22 7.58 -34.49
CA SER A 383 -20.28 6.63 -34.10
C SER A 383 -20.38 5.38 -35.00
N ALA A 384 -19.83 5.44 -36.21
CA ALA A 384 -19.66 4.29 -37.08
C ALA A 384 -18.69 3.24 -36.51
N PHE A 385 -17.70 3.64 -35.71
CA PHE A 385 -16.58 2.81 -35.24
C PHE A 385 -16.54 2.61 -33.73
N ILE A 386 -17.00 3.60 -32.95
CA ILE A 386 -17.01 3.56 -31.48
C ILE A 386 -18.42 3.86 -30.93
N HIS A 387 -18.78 3.25 -29.81
CA HIS A 387 -20.11 3.42 -29.17
C HIS A 387 -20.08 3.17 -27.66
N ARG A 388 -21.26 3.18 -27.03
CA ARG A 388 -21.48 2.93 -25.58
C ARG A 388 -20.53 3.76 -24.70
N PRO A 389 -20.62 5.11 -24.77
CA PRO A 389 -19.88 5.96 -23.84
C PRO A 389 -20.34 5.65 -22.41
N ARG A 390 -19.38 5.56 -21.49
CA ARG A 390 -19.61 5.45 -20.05
C ARG A 390 -18.72 6.47 -19.36
N CYS A 391 -19.26 7.22 -18.41
CA CYS A 391 -18.48 8.15 -17.58
C CYS A 391 -19.04 8.15 -16.15
N ASN A 392 -18.21 7.93 -15.14
CA ASN A 392 -18.62 7.99 -13.73
C ASN A 392 -17.41 8.36 -12.87
N GLY A 393 -17.49 9.49 -12.16
CA GLY A 393 -16.41 10.01 -11.34
C GLY A 393 -15.12 10.21 -12.13
N MET A 394 -14.07 9.52 -11.71
CA MET A 394 -12.74 9.57 -12.33
C MET A 394 -12.55 8.52 -13.44
N ALA A 395 -13.59 7.84 -13.89
CA ALA A 395 -13.52 6.82 -14.94
C ALA A 395 -14.36 7.21 -16.16
N PHE A 396 -13.84 6.94 -17.35
CA PHE A 396 -14.64 6.88 -18.56
C PHE A 396 -14.17 5.77 -19.49
N ALA A 397 -15.04 5.33 -20.38
CA ALA A 397 -14.77 4.28 -21.36
C ALA A 397 -15.70 4.39 -22.58
N PHE A 398 -15.31 3.68 -23.65
CA PHE A 398 -16.15 3.45 -24.82
C PHE A 398 -15.75 2.13 -25.50
N ASP A 399 -16.64 1.57 -26.30
CA ASP A 399 -16.41 0.33 -27.04
C ASP A 399 -15.99 0.63 -28.49
N VAL A 400 -15.04 -0.14 -29.00
CA VAL A 400 -14.63 -0.18 -30.41
C VAL A 400 -15.33 -1.36 -31.07
N LYS A 401 -16.03 -1.12 -32.19
CA LYS A 401 -16.91 -2.12 -32.81
C LYS A 401 -16.20 -3.32 -33.41
N THR A 402 -14.96 -3.15 -33.87
CA THR A 402 -14.22 -4.21 -34.57
C THR A 402 -12.92 -4.53 -33.84
N GLU A 403 -12.59 -5.81 -33.78
CA GLU A 403 -11.35 -6.30 -33.15
C GLU A 403 -10.09 -5.75 -33.86
N GLU A 404 -10.16 -5.56 -35.18
CA GLU A 404 -9.07 -4.99 -35.97
C GLU A 404 -8.65 -3.62 -35.44
N PHE A 405 -9.62 -2.72 -35.21
CA PHE A 405 -9.31 -1.39 -34.70
C PHE A 405 -9.01 -1.40 -33.21
N PHE A 406 -9.63 -2.29 -32.43
CA PHE A 406 -9.43 -2.38 -30.99
C PHE A 406 -7.96 -2.57 -30.60
N ASN A 407 -7.27 -3.51 -31.24
CA ASN A 407 -5.85 -3.75 -30.97
C ASN A 407 -4.96 -2.59 -31.44
N LYS A 408 -5.22 -2.05 -32.64
CA LYS A 408 -4.50 -0.89 -33.19
C LYS A 408 -4.63 0.36 -32.32
N PHE A 409 -5.81 0.58 -31.71
CA PHE A 409 -6.06 1.70 -30.79
C PHE A 409 -5.07 1.70 -29.63
N ILE A 410 -4.81 0.53 -29.06
CA ILE A 410 -3.81 0.37 -28.01
C ILE A 410 -2.42 0.68 -28.57
N ASP A 411 -2.03 0.07 -29.68
CA ASP A 411 -0.64 0.16 -30.19
C ASP A 411 -0.19 1.60 -30.50
N VAL A 412 -1.09 2.47 -31.00
CA VAL A 412 -0.74 3.85 -31.39
C VAL A 412 -0.69 4.86 -30.24
N ARG A 413 -1.11 4.50 -29.03
CA ARG A 413 -1.25 5.46 -27.91
C ARG A 413 0.05 6.16 -27.49
N PHE A 414 1.18 5.45 -27.57
CA PHE A 414 2.47 5.95 -27.09
C PHE A 414 3.08 7.03 -28.00
N PRO A 415 3.07 6.89 -29.35
CA PRO A 415 3.37 8.01 -30.24
C PRO A 415 2.56 9.29 -29.97
N HIS A 416 1.31 9.14 -29.50
CA HIS A 416 0.44 10.25 -29.07
C HIS A 416 0.71 10.73 -27.64
N GLY A 417 1.69 10.17 -26.94
CA GLY A 417 2.05 10.54 -25.58
C GLY A 417 1.04 10.12 -24.51
N LEU A 418 0.18 9.14 -24.78
CA LEU A 418 -0.89 8.73 -23.89
C LEU A 418 -0.64 7.34 -23.28
N LEU A 419 -1.04 7.17 -22.02
CA LEU A 419 -1.20 5.88 -21.38
C LEU A 419 -2.66 5.65 -20.99
N TYR A 420 -3.26 4.65 -21.61
CA TYR A 420 -4.54 4.07 -21.21
C TYR A 420 -4.50 2.56 -21.49
N TYR A 421 -5.54 1.85 -21.06
CA TYR A 421 -5.61 0.39 -21.18
C TYR A 421 -6.89 -0.03 -21.89
N ASN A 422 -6.86 -1.22 -22.47
CA ASN A 422 -8.05 -1.92 -22.87
C ASN A 422 -8.68 -2.66 -21.68
N ALA A 423 -9.94 -3.07 -21.83
CA ALA A 423 -10.68 -3.96 -20.96
C ALA A 423 -11.65 -4.81 -21.79
N GLY A 424 -11.93 -6.02 -21.32
CA GLY A 424 -12.71 -7.00 -22.09
C GLY A 424 -12.11 -7.22 -23.49
N THR A 425 -12.98 -7.40 -24.47
CA THR A 425 -12.60 -7.64 -25.87
C THR A 425 -12.87 -6.44 -26.79
N HIS A 426 -13.50 -5.37 -26.29
CA HIS A 426 -13.92 -4.24 -27.11
C HIS A 426 -13.76 -2.86 -26.44
N THR A 427 -13.45 -2.79 -25.14
CA THR A 427 -13.51 -1.52 -24.39
C THR A 427 -12.15 -0.83 -24.27
N MET A 428 -12.08 0.44 -24.67
CA MET A 428 -11.02 1.36 -24.24
C MET A 428 -11.43 2.00 -22.92
N ARG A 429 -10.55 1.94 -21.91
CA ARG A 429 -10.85 2.45 -20.57
C ARG A 429 -9.81 3.46 -20.07
N PHE A 430 -10.32 4.45 -19.36
CA PHE A 430 -9.57 5.58 -18.84
C PHE A 430 -9.85 5.74 -17.36
N ARG A 431 -8.81 6.06 -16.59
CA ARG A 431 -8.79 6.19 -15.15
C ARG A 431 -8.04 7.48 -14.82
N LEU A 432 -8.78 8.56 -14.71
CA LEU A 432 -8.28 9.88 -14.41
C LEU A 432 -7.91 10.02 -12.93
N ASN A 433 -7.34 11.17 -12.59
CA ASN A 433 -6.99 11.55 -11.23
C ASN A 433 -7.24 13.05 -11.03
N LEU A 434 -7.24 13.50 -9.78
CA LEU A 434 -7.58 14.87 -9.40
C LEU A 434 -6.57 15.94 -9.83
N SER A 435 -5.44 15.55 -10.45
CA SER A 435 -4.48 16.51 -10.98
C SER A 435 -4.75 16.90 -12.43
N TYR A 436 -5.72 16.25 -13.09
CA TYR A 436 -6.23 16.66 -14.39
C TYR A 436 -6.93 18.03 -14.30
N GLY A 437 -6.36 19.02 -14.98
CA GLY A 437 -6.99 20.28 -15.30
C GLY A 437 -7.73 20.24 -16.64
N LYS A 438 -8.40 21.35 -16.97
CA LYS A 438 -9.14 21.48 -18.24
C LYS A 438 -8.24 21.35 -19.45
N GLU A 439 -7.04 21.91 -19.39
CA GLU A 439 -6.04 21.84 -20.45
C GLU A 439 -5.53 20.41 -20.65
N ASP A 440 -5.39 19.63 -19.57
CA ASP A 440 -4.95 18.23 -19.63
C ASP A 440 -6.03 17.35 -20.27
N LEU A 441 -7.30 17.57 -19.92
CA LEU A 441 -8.44 16.90 -20.55
C LEU A 441 -8.54 17.26 -22.02
N GLN A 442 -8.39 18.54 -22.37
CA GLN A 442 -8.43 18.97 -23.75
C GLN A 442 -7.30 18.33 -24.56
N PHE A 443 -6.09 18.25 -23.99
CA PHE A 443 -4.98 17.52 -24.61
C PHE A 443 -5.34 16.04 -24.83
N LEU A 444 -5.85 15.35 -23.80
CA LEU A 444 -6.25 13.95 -23.89
C LEU A 444 -7.25 13.72 -25.04
N PHE A 445 -8.33 14.50 -25.08
CA PHE A 445 -9.38 14.31 -26.09
C PHE A 445 -8.96 14.76 -27.49
N ASN A 446 -8.07 15.76 -27.61
CA ASN A 446 -7.48 16.13 -28.90
C ASN A 446 -6.63 15.00 -29.47
N GLU A 447 -5.83 14.33 -28.63
CA GLU A 447 -5.02 13.20 -29.08
C GLU A 447 -5.88 11.96 -29.36
N LEU A 448 -6.96 11.72 -28.59
CA LEU A 448 -7.94 10.68 -28.93
C LEU A 448 -8.64 10.96 -30.26
N ASP A 449 -9.00 12.21 -30.57
CA ASP A 449 -9.57 12.58 -31.86
C ASP A 449 -8.61 12.29 -33.03
N LYS A 450 -7.32 12.59 -32.85
CA LYS A 450 -6.28 12.27 -33.84
C LYS A 450 -6.09 10.77 -34.02
N ILE A 451 -6.07 9.99 -32.94
CA ILE A 451 -6.00 8.52 -33.00
C ILE A 451 -7.20 7.98 -33.77
N CYS A 452 -8.42 8.46 -33.49
CA CYS A 452 -9.60 8.07 -34.25
C CYS A 452 -9.48 8.46 -35.74
N GLY A 453 -8.96 9.65 -36.05
CA GLY A 453 -8.71 10.08 -37.43
C GLY A 453 -7.68 9.22 -38.16
N GLU A 454 -6.58 8.87 -37.50
CA GLU A 454 -5.54 7.97 -38.04
C GLU A 454 -6.11 6.59 -38.33
N LEU A 455 -6.81 5.99 -37.36
CA LEU A 455 -7.24 4.60 -37.46
C LEU A 455 -8.47 4.43 -38.36
N PHE A 456 -9.48 5.31 -38.22
CA PHE A 456 -10.77 5.14 -38.90
C PHE A 456 -10.85 5.87 -40.24
N LEU A 457 -10.11 6.97 -40.39
CA LEU A 457 -10.15 7.82 -41.58
C LEU A 457 -8.82 7.85 -42.36
N GLN A 458 -7.80 7.10 -41.90
CA GLN A 458 -6.46 7.04 -42.52
C GLN A 458 -5.78 8.42 -42.61
N ALA A 459 -6.10 9.33 -41.67
CA ALA A 459 -5.45 10.64 -41.61
C ALA A 459 -4.00 10.51 -41.14
N THR A 460 -3.10 11.34 -41.66
CA THR A 460 -1.72 11.41 -41.13
C THR A 460 -1.70 12.23 -39.82
N PRO A 461 -1.31 11.64 -38.68
CA PRO A 461 -1.36 12.34 -37.40
C PRO A 461 -0.21 13.35 -37.26
N VAL A 462 -0.53 14.53 -36.72
CA VAL A 462 0.49 15.47 -36.22
C VAL A 462 0.73 15.15 -34.74
N LEU A 463 1.83 14.44 -34.48
CA LEU A 463 2.19 13.99 -33.13
C LEU A 463 2.53 15.16 -32.19
N PRO A 464 2.15 15.06 -30.91
CA PRO A 464 2.40 16.10 -29.93
C PRO A 464 3.88 16.16 -29.59
N LYS A 465 4.42 17.39 -29.48
CA LYS A 465 5.81 17.61 -29.05
C LYS A 465 5.90 18.10 -27.61
N GLN A 466 4.99 18.99 -27.23
CA GLN A 466 5.06 19.69 -25.94
C GLN A 466 3.69 20.03 -25.39
N VAL A 467 3.59 20.08 -24.05
CA VAL A 467 2.45 20.62 -23.31
C VAL A 467 2.94 21.68 -22.31
N LYS A 468 2.17 22.74 -22.10
CA LYS A 468 2.53 23.80 -21.13
C LYS A 468 2.18 23.36 -19.70
N ARG A 469 3.18 23.29 -18.81
CA ARG A 469 3.00 22.99 -17.37
C ARG A 469 4.19 23.49 -16.55
N ASP A 470 4.03 23.74 -15.26
CA ASP A 470 5.15 24.13 -14.39
C ASP A 470 5.78 22.95 -13.63
N VAL A 471 6.95 22.49 -14.07
CA VAL A 471 7.71 21.39 -13.43
C VAL A 471 8.61 21.89 -12.28
N LYS A 472 8.99 23.17 -12.29
CA LYS A 472 9.94 23.72 -11.28
C LYS A 472 9.38 23.65 -9.85
N ALA A 473 8.06 23.72 -9.71
CA ALA A 473 7.37 23.62 -8.43
C ALA A 473 7.62 22.29 -7.70
N VAL A 474 7.86 21.18 -8.44
CA VAL A 474 8.07 19.86 -7.85
C VAL A 474 9.46 19.76 -7.21
N ASP A 475 10.51 20.23 -7.89
CA ASP A 475 11.88 20.19 -7.36
C ASP A 475 12.01 21.00 -6.05
N ALA A 476 11.31 22.14 -5.96
CA ALA A 476 11.27 22.95 -4.74
C ALA A 476 10.65 22.19 -3.55
N LEU A 477 9.61 21.38 -3.78
CA LEU A 477 9.02 20.52 -2.74
C LEU A 477 10.04 19.50 -2.24
N TYR A 478 10.73 18.80 -3.16
CA TYR A 478 11.75 17.82 -2.78
C TYR A 478 12.86 18.46 -1.94
N HIS A 479 13.44 19.57 -2.38
CA HIS A 479 14.53 20.22 -1.63
C HIS A 479 14.08 20.65 -0.22
N TRP A 480 12.86 21.15 -0.08
CA TRP A 480 12.30 21.52 1.22
C TRP A 480 12.16 20.31 2.15
N HIS A 481 11.52 19.24 1.66
CA HIS A 481 11.30 18.05 2.48
C HIS A 481 12.61 17.31 2.79
N GLU A 482 13.55 17.21 1.85
CA GLU A 482 14.90 16.69 2.09
C GLU A 482 15.59 17.44 3.23
N PHE A 483 15.58 18.77 3.20
CA PHE A 483 16.16 19.60 4.26
C PHE A 483 15.52 19.35 5.63
N LEU A 484 14.18 19.30 5.71
CA LEU A 484 13.51 19.04 6.99
C LEU A 484 13.77 17.62 7.51
N LEU A 485 13.85 16.63 6.62
CA LEU A 485 14.08 15.24 6.98
C LEU A 485 15.52 15.03 7.47
N GLU A 486 16.50 15.64 6.81
CA GLU A 486 17.89 15.69 7.25
C GLU A 486 17.97 16.32 8.65
N LEU A 487 17.31 17.46 8.86
CA LEU A 487 17.27 18.13 10.16
C LEU A 487 16.65 17.25 11.26
N LYS A 488 15.55 16.56 10.98
CA LYS A 488 14.92 15.62 11.92
C LYS A 488 15.85 14.44 12.26
N LEU A 489 16.57 13.92 11.27
CA LEU A 489 17.55 12.85 11.47
C LEU A 489 18.73 13.33 12.31
N ASP A 490 19.24 14.55 12.06
CA ASP A 490 20.33 15.13 12.84
C ASP A 490 19.95 15.31 14.31
N PHE A 491 18.73 15.78 14.61
CA PHE A 491 18.21 15.82 15.98
C PHE A 491 18.09 14.43 16.59
N LEU A 492 17.58 13.44 15.84
CA LEU A 492 17.45 12.05 16.30
C LEU A 492 18.80 11.44 16.67
N LEU A 493 19.85 11.75 15.90
CA LEU A 493 21.22 11.28 16.11
C LEU A 493 22.01 12.14 17.11
N GLY A 494 21.38 13.14 17.72
CA GLY A 494 22.02 13.99 18.73
C GLY A 494 23.10 14.93 18.20
N LYS A 495 23.09 15.27 16.90
CA LYS A 495 24.05 16.22 16.33
C LYS A 495 23.78 17.64 16.83
N GLU A 496 24.85 18.43 17.00
CA GLU A 496 24.73 19.86 17.31
C GLU A 496 24.21 20.64 16.10
N ILE A 497 23.24 21.52 16.32
CA ILE A 497 22.58 22.28 15.27
C ILE A 497 22.72 23.77 15.55
N ASN A 498 23.33 24.50 14.61
CA ASN A 498 23.34 25.96 14.62
C ASN A 498 21.97 26.49 14.18
N VAL A 499 21.22 27.02 15.15
CA VAL A 499 19.84 27.49 14.95
C VAL A 499 19.75 28.61 13.91
N THR A 500 20.66 29.59 13.95
CA THR A 500 20.64 30.75 13.06
C THR A 500 20.92 30.35 11.62
N ASP A 501 21.96 29.55 11.39
CA ASP A 501 22.35 29.12 10.05
C ASP A 501 21.29 28.19 9.45
N THR A 502 20.74 27.29 10.26
CA THR A 502 19.66 26.37 9.85
C THR A 502 18.38 27.15 9.50
N TRP A 503 18.03 28.16 10.30
CA TRP A 503 16.91 29.05 9.99
C TRP A 503 17.11 29.78 8.66
N ASN A 504 18.27 30.40 8.46
CA ASN A 504 18.59 31.13 7.22
C ASN A 504 18.56 30.21 6.00
N LYS A 505 19.14 29.01 6.11
CA LYS A 505 19.10 27.98 5.06
C LYS A 505 17.65 27.60 4.73
N GLY A 506 16.84 27.31 5.74
CA GLY A 506 15.43 26.98 5.52
C GLY A 506 14.64 28.12 4.88
N VAL A 507 14.75 29.35 5.40
CA VAL A 507 14.08 30.52 4.82
C VAL A 507 14.49 30.74 3.35
N SER A 508 15.74 30.46 2.98
CA SER A 508 16.19 30.58 1.59
C SER A 508 15.51 29.60 0.62
N LEU A 509 14.95 28.48 1.11
CA LEU A 509 14.20 27.52 0.32
C LEU A 509 12.72 27.91 0.14
N ILE A 510 12.26 28.94 0.87
CA ILE A 510 10.88 29.41 0.82
C ILE A 510 10.75 30.50 -0.24
N THR A 511 9.84 30.31 -1.18
CA THR A 511 9.48 31.35 -2.15
C THR A 511 8.54 32.37 -1.51
N LEU A 512 8.94 33.64 -1.56
CA LEU A 512 8.15 34.80 -1.13
C LEU A 512 7.82 35.70 -2.33
N PRO A 513 6.72 36.48 -2.28
CA PRO A 513 6.46 37.49 -3.30
C PRO A 513 7.56 38.56 -3.31
N ASP A 514 7.78 39.19 -4.46
CA ASP A 514 8.82 40.20 -4.61
C ASP A 514 8.70 41.32 -3.57
N GLY A 515 9.84 41.70 -2.99
CA GLY A 515 9.91 42.74 -1.95
C GLY A 515 9.33 42.34 -0.59
N HIS A 516 8.88 41.10 -0.39
CA HIS A 516 8.39 40.62 0.91
C HIS A 516 9.47 39.89 1.70
N LYS A 517 9.40 39.98 3.03
CA LYS A 517 10.36 39.35 3.93
C LYS A 517 9.73 38.58 5.09
N LEU A 518 10.47 37.55 5.48
CA LEU A 518 10.34 36.74 6.68
C LEU A 518 10.52 37.56 7.98
N THR A 519 9.52 37.83 8.83
CA THR A 519 9.78 38.46 10.14
C THR A 519 9.24 37.65 11.31
N LEU A 520 10.12 37.30 12.27
CA LEU A 520 9.75 36.73 13.57
C LEU A 520 9.30 37.85 14.51
N LEU A 521 8.13 37.66 15.12
CA LEU A 521 7.59 38.58 16.12
C LEU A 521 7.90 38.09 17.53
N GLY A 522 8.11 39.05 18.42
CA GLY A 522 8.37 38.85 19.84
C GLY A 522 7.99 40.07 20.66
N HIS A 523 8.43 40.09 21.93
CA HIS A 523 8.09 41.16 22.88
C HIS A 523 8.46 42.57 22.38
N HIS A 524 9.54 42.70 21.60
CA HIS A 524 10.11 44.01 21.20
C HIS A 524 9.50 44.61 19.93
N ASN A 525 8.91 43.80 19.04
CA ASN A 525 8.46 44.26 17.73
C ASN A 525 6.97 44.01 17.44
N PHE A 526 6.25 43.19 18.24
CA PHE A 526 4.83 42.88 18.00
C PHE A 526 3.95 44.13 17.88
N LYS A 527 4.13 45.13 18.75
CA LYS A 527 3.34 46.37 18.74
C LYS A 527 3.35 47.10 17.40
N ARG A 528 4.42 46.98 16.62
CA ARG A 528 4.51 47.57 15.27
C ARG A 528 3.50 46.94 14.30
N PHE A 529 3.20 45.66 14.48
CA PHE A 529 2.35 44.86 13.58
C PHE A 529 0.91 44.66 14.09
N ALA A 530 0.61 45.01 15.33
CA ALA A 530 -0.69 44.72 15.97
C ALA A 530 -1.90 45.21 15.15
N ASN A 531 -1.88 46.46 14.66
CA ASN A 531 -2.98 47.02 13.87
C ASN A 531 -3.13 46.32 12.50
N ALA A 532 -2.02 45.93 11.87
CA ALA A 532 -2.03 45.24 10.60
C ALA A 532 -2.52 43.79 10.74
N ILE A 533 -2.19 43.12 11.84
CA ILE A 533 -2.70 41.80 12.20
C ILE A 533 -4.22 41.84 12.37
N ASP A 534 -4.74 42.81 13.15
CA ASP A 534 -6.18 43.00 13.35
C ASP A 534 -6.93 43.28 12.05
N THR A 535 -6.32 44.10 11.18
CA THR A 535 -6.89 44.44 9.87
C THR A 535 -6.93 43.21 8.95
N LEU A 536 -5.86 42.41 8.92
CA LEU A 536 -5.81 41.18 8.13
C LEU A 536 -6.89 40.19 8.56
N GLU A 537 -7.05 39.96 9.86
CA GLU A 537 -8.08 39.09 10.43
C GLU A 537 -9.48 39.52 10.04
N LYS A 538 -9.79 40.82 10.18
CA LYS A 538 -11.10 41.38 9.84
C LYS A 538 -11.43 41.26 8.35
N ASN A 539 -10.41 41.30 7.49
CA ASN A 539 -10.56 41.21 6.04
C ASN A 539 -10.70 39.76 5.55
N VAL A 540 -10.10 38.79 6.24
CA VAL A 540 -10.09 37.39 5.80
C VAL A 540 -11.20 36.57 6.45
N TYR A 541 -11.51 36.82 7.72
CA TYR A 541 -12.46 36.02 8.48
C TYR A 541 -13.72 36.80 8.91
N GLU A 542 -14.82 36.05 8.94
CA GLU A 542 -16.09 36.39 9.58
C GLU A 542 -15.93 36.60 11.10
N PRO A 543 -16.76 37.46 11.74
CA PRO A 543 -16.61 37.84 13.15
C PRO A 543 -16.37 36.68 14.13
N ASP A 544 -17.12 35.59 13.98
CA ASP A 544 -17.10 34.43 14.89
C ASP A 544 -15.83 33.57 14.79
N ARG A 545 -14.98 33.82 13.78
CA ARG A 545 -13.71 33.10 13.58
C ARG A 545 -12.46 33.90 13.89
N ARG A 546 -12.60 35.20 14.11
CA ARG A 546 -11.46 36.08 14.38
C ARG A 546 -10.87 35.76 15.74
N ALA A 547 -9.55 35.62 15.80
CA ALA A 547 -8.87 35.63 17.08
C ALA A 547 -8.66 37.09 17.54
N PRO A 548 -8.96 37.43 18.81
CA PRO A 548 -8.65 38.75 19.33
C PRO A 548 -7.15 39.07 19.26
N VAL A 549 -6.78 40.32 18.96
CA VAL A 549 -5.37 40.77 18.90
C VAL A 549 -4.58 40.42 20.16
N ALA A 550 -5.23 40.45 21.32
CA ALA A 550 -4.65 40.07 22.60
C ALA A 550 -4.14 38.61 22.62
N VAL A 551 -4.79 37.70 21.89
CA VAL A 551 -4.36 36.31 21.75
C VAL A 551 -3.07 36.23 20.94
N PHE A 552 -2.96 37.00 19.85
CA PHE A 552 -1.72 37.09 19.06
C PHE A 552 -0.57 37.73 19.85
N GLU A 553 -0.86 38.77 20.63
CA GLU A 553 0.13 39.42 21.49
C GLU A 553 0.66 38.46 22.57
N MET A 554 -0.25 37.74 23.25
CA MET A 554 0.11 36.68 24.20
C MET A 554 1.00 35.63 23.54
N THR A 555 0.63 35.18 22.34
CA THR A 555 1.37 34.16 21.59
C THR A 555 2.77 34.63 21.21
N ALA A 556 2.92 35.87 20.74
CA ALA A 556 4.22 36.44 20.39
C ALA A 556 5.12 36.70 21.61
N LYS A 557 4.53 36.94 22.79
CA LYS A 557 5.27 37.20 24.03
C LYS A 557 5.62 35.94 24.80
N ASP A 558 4.97 34.81 24.52
CA ASP A 558 5.29 33.52 25.12
C ASP A 558 6.71 33.08 24.71
N ALA A 559 7.54 32.67 25.68
CA ALA A 559 8.92 32.26 25.41
C ALA A 559 9.01 31.05 24.44
N LYS A 560 8.03 30.16 24.51
CA LYS A 560 7.87 29.01 23.61
C LYS A 560 7.06 29.35 22.36
N GLY A 561 6.34 30.47 22.36
CA GLY A 561 5.57 30.98 21.24
C GLY A 561 6.37 31.19 19.96
N ILE A 562 5.69 31.02 18.84
CA ILE A 562 6.16 31.27 17.48
C ILE A 562 5.15 32.21 16.84
N ALA A 563 5.63 33.34 16.36
CA ALA A 563 4.83 34.34 15.67
C ALA A 563 5.61 34.82 14.45
N ILE A 564 5.04 34.65 13.27
CA ILE A 564 5.70 34.92 11.99
C ILE A 564 4.77 35.77 11.13
N VAL A 565 5.30 36.83 10.53
CA VAL A 565 4.62 37.64 9.52
C VAL A 565 5.45 37.71 8.25
N ILE A 566 4.76 37.76 7.11
CA ILE A 566 5.32 38.10 5.81
C ILE A 566 4.81 39.48 5.45
N SER A 567 5.70 40.45 5.37
CA SER A 567 5.37 41.85 5.09
C SER A 567 6.27 42.42 4.00
N LYS A 568 5.82 43.47 3.33
CA LYS A 568 6.63 44.22 2.37
C LYS A 568 7.78 44.93 3.10
N SER A 569 8.93 45.06 2.44
CA SER A 569 10.19 45.46 3.07
C SER A 569 10.32 46.97 3.31
N ASP A 570 9.62 47.78 2.51
CA ASP A 570 9.60 49.24 2.55
C ASP A 570 8.14 49.73 2.42
N ASP A 571 7.61 50.35 3.47
CA ASP A 571 6.61 51.43 3.47
C ASP A 571 6.24 51.72 4.95
N ASN A 572 6.01 52.98 5.31
CA ASN A 572 5.59 53.41 6.66
C ASN A 572 4.21 52.87 7.11
N GLU A 573 3.60 51.99 6.31
CA GLU A 573 2.42 51.21 6.61
C GLU A 573 2.80 49.73 6.64
N ASN A 574 2.69 49.07 7.79
CA ASN A 574 3.01 47.64 7.95
C ASN A 574 1.99 46.76 7.22
N LYS A 575 1.96 46.77 5.88
CA LYS A 575 1.08 45.88 5.10
C LYS A 575 1.60 44.44 5.20
N ILE A 576 0.82 43.59 5.85
CA ILE A 576 1.10 42.16 6.03
C ILE A 576 0.41 41.38 4.92
N ALA A 577 1.17 40.54 4.21
CA ALA A 577 0.65 39.64 3.20
C ALA A 577 0.11 38.34 3.81
N ALA A 578 0.75 37.85 4.87
CA ALA A 578 0.31 36.66 5.59
C ALA A 578 0.93 36.58 7.00
N MET A 579 0.31 35.82 7.90
CA MET A 579 0.81 35.60 9.26
C MET A 579 0.54 34.18 9.77
N THR A 580 1.34 33.73 10.75
CA THR A 580 1.02 32.51 11.50
C THR A 580 1.53 32.54 12.94
N PHE A 581 0.77 31.92 13.83
CA PHE A 581 0.98 31.95 15.28
C PHE A 581 0.77 30.57 15.90
N ALA A 582 1.67 30.16 16.79
CA ALA A 582 1.51 28.95 17.60
C ALA A 582 2.20 29.08 18.96
N SER A 583 1.62 28.53 20.02
CA SER A 583 2.28 28.39 21.33
C SER A 583 1.70 27.19 22.10
N PRO A 584 2.18 26.83 23.31
CA PRO A 584 1.71 25.65 24.05
C PRO A 584 0.18 25.53 24.17
N LEU A 585 -0.35 24.31 24.01
CA LEU A 585 -1.79 23.99 24.05
C LEU A 585 -2.52 24.57 25.27
N LYS A 586 -1.88 24.50 26.43
CA LYS A 586 -2.41 25.01 27.72
C LYS A 586 -2.81 26.49 27.69
N ASN A 587 -2.28 27.28 26.75
CA ASN A 587 -2.61 28.70 26.60
C ASN A 587 -3.99 28.91 25.96
N TYR A 588 -4.61 27.87 25.40
CA TYR A 588 -5.89 27.96 24.67
C TYR A 588 -6.94 26.96 25.19
N PRO A 589 -7.19 26.88 26.51
CA PRO A 589 -8.02 25.83 27.10
C PRO A 589 -9.52 25.97 26.78
N LEU A 590 -9.94 27.08 26.16
CA LEU A 590 -11.33 27.33 25.77
C LEU A 590 -11.60 27.00 24.29
N VAL A 591 -10.56 26.71 23.52
CA VAL A 591 -10.73 26.26 22.14
C VAL A 591 -11.22 24.82 22.14
N ARG A 592 -12.33 24.58 21.42
CA ARG A 592 -12.93 23.25 21.30
C ARG A 592 -11.92 22.26 20.70
N GLY A 593 -11.84 21.06 21.28
CA GLY A 593 -10.83 20.04 20.96
C GLY A 593 -9.58 20.13 21.85
N VAL A 594 -9.08 21.33 22.17
CA VAL A 594 -7.77 21.50 22.84
C VAL A 594 -7.68 20.85 24.21
N ARG A 595 -8.68 20.98 25.08
CA ARG A 595 -8.67 20.29 26.40
C ARG A 595 -8.75 18.77 26.32
N ARG A 596 -9.24 18.22 25.20
CA ARG A 596 -9.35 16.78 24.96
C ARG A 596 -8.14 16.23 24.21
N ASP A 597 -7.23 17.10 23.77
CA ASP A 597 -5.99 16.70 23.14
C ASP A 597 -5.20 15.84 24.14
N PRO A 598 -4.77 14.62 23.76
CA PRO A 598 -4.00 13.73 24.64
C PRO A 598 -2.67 14.35 25.12
N TYR A 599 -2.23 15.42 24.47
CA TYR A 599 -0.99 16.14 24.73
C TYR A 599 -1.18 17.51 25.35
N PHE A 600 -2.38 17.84 25.83
CA PHE A 600 -2.72 19.15 26.40
C PHE A 600 -1.75 19.63 27.51
N SER A 601 -1.28 18.70 28.35
CA SER A 601 -0.36 18.99 29.47
C SER A 601 1.11 19.10 29.06
N ASP A 602 1.47 18.71 27.83
CA ASP A 602 2.86 18.75 27.36
C ASP A 602 3.24 20.19 26.94
N PRO A 603 4.19 20.84 27.63
CA PRO A 603 4.58 22.22 27.34
C PRO A 603 5.31 22.37 25.99
N ASP A 604 5.68 21.27 25.33
CA ASP A 604 6.29 21.25 23.98
C ASP A 604 5.28 20.85 22.89
N SER A 605 4.00 20.71 23.25
CA SER A 605 2.90 20.47 22.31
C SER A 605 2.14 21.77 22.06
N TYR A 606 2.19 22.27 20.83
CA TYR A 606 1.68 23.60 20.50
C TYR A 606 0.30 23.54 19.86
N TYR A 607 -0.48 24.60 20.01
CA TYR A 607 -1.67 24.88 19.22
C TYR A 607 -1.33 25.94 18.17
N ALA A 608 -1.57 25.64 16.90
CA ALA A 608 -1.56 26.60 15.81
C ALA A 608 -2.81 27.47 15.94
N VAL A 609 -2.63 28.66 16.50
CA VAL A 609 -3.69 29.66 16.71
C VAL A 609 -4.29 30.06 15.38
N ASP A 610 -3.42 30.46 14.45
CA ASP A 610 -3.86 30.91 13.15
C ASP A 610 -2.76 30.80 12.06
N THR A 611 -3.22 30.70 10.82
CA THR A 611 -2.41 30.82 9.60
C THR A 611 -3.26 31.56 8.56
N THR A 612 -3.11 32.88 8.51
CA THR A 612 -3.96 33.78 7.71
C THR A 612 -3.17 34.31 6.51
N VAL A 613 -3.77 34.27 5.32
CA VAL A 613 -3.21 34.81 4.07
C VAL A 613 -4.17 35.84 3.50
N ALA A 614 -3.68 37.05 3.20
CA ALA A 614 -4.49 38.11 2.63
C ALA A 614 -5.08 37.67 1.29
N GLN A 615 -6.30 38.12 0.98
CA GLN A 615 -7.10 37.61 -0.15
C GLN A 615 -6.35 37.70 -1.48
N GLU A 616 -5.59 38.78 -1.72
CA GLU A 616 -4.82 38.99 -2.95
C GLU A 616 -3.65 37.99 -3.13
N PHE A 617 -3.21 37.31 -2.07
CA PHE A 617 -2.13 36.32 -2.10
C PHE A 617 -2.63 34.87 -1.97
N GLN A 618 -3.93 34.64 -1.83
CA GLN A 618 -4.47 33.28 -1.77
C GLN A 618 -4.24 32.55 -3.10
N GLY A 619 -3.85 31.28 -3.03
CA GLY A 619 -3.49 30.47 -4.22
C GLY A 619 -2.05 30.65 -4.72
N THR A 620 -1.28 31.61 -4.21
CA THR A 620 0.13 31.85 -4.62
C THR A 620 1.15 30.90 -3.97
N GLY A 621 0.71 30.09 -3.00
CA GLY A 621 1.59 29.23 -2.18
C GLY A 621 2.05 29.85 -0.86
N LEU A 622 1.65 31.08 -0.53
CA LEU A 622 2.10 31.77 0.68
C LEU A 622 1.70 31.09 1.99
N GLY A 623 0.53 30.44 2.03
CA GLY A 623 0.11 29.63 3.19
C GLY A 623 1.02 28.41 3.43
N ARG A 624 1.54 27.80 2.36
CA ARG A 624 2.55 26.73 2.46
C ARG A 624 3.86 27.30 3.00
N SER A 625 4.33 28.42 2.45
CA SER A 625 5.52 29.12 2.91
C SER A 625 5.47 29.42 4.42
N LEU A 626 4.33 29.89 4.93
CA LEU A 626 4.14 30.11 6.37
C LEU A 626 4.17 28.82 7.20
N LYS A 627 3.46 27.78 6.78
CA LYS A 627 3.46 26.50 7.50
C LYS A 627 4.83 25.85 7.52
N TYR A 628 5.57 25.98 6.43
CA TYR A 628 6.97 25.54 6.33
C TYR A 628 7.85 26.29 7.33
N ALA A 629 7.79 27.63 7.36
CA ALA A 629 8.53 28.43 8.33
C ALA A 629 8.11 28.15 9.79
N LEU A 630 6.81 28.00 10.07
CA LEU A 630 6.29 27.63 11.38
C LEU A 630 6.86 26.30 11.86
N THR A 631 6.85 25.30 10.97
CA THR A 631 7.34 23.95 11.28
C THR A 631 8.84 23.97 11.55
N LEU A 632 9.61 24.68 10.72
CA LEU A 632 11.05 24.87 10.94
C LEU A 632 11.33 25.56 12.29
N ALA A 633 10.61 26.64 12.61
CA ALA A 633 10.74 27.32 13.89
C ALA A 633 10.39 26.40 15.07
N ALA A 634 9.35 25.58 14.94
CA ALA A 634 8.95 24.61 15.96
C ALA A 634 10.00 23.52 16.17
N ILE A 635 10.57 22.98 15.09
CA ILE A 635 11.68 22.02 15.15
C ILE A 635 12.88 22.63 15.88
N LEU A 636 13.30 23.84 15.49
CA LEU A 636 14.44 24.54 16.11
C LEU A 636 14.19 24.93 17.58
N LYS A 637 12.93 25.21 17.95
CA LYS A 637 12.50 25.41 19.34
C LYS A 637 12.31 24.11 20.12
N LYS A 638 12.58 22.94 19.51
CA LYS A 638 12.36 21.61 20.10
C LYS A 638 10.92 21.36 20.55
N ALA A 639 9.94 22.04 19.93
CA ALA A 639 8.55 21.64 20.07
C ALA A 639 8.40 20.21 19.53
N LYS A 640 7.59 19.38 20.20
CA LYS A 640 7.36 17.98 19.84
C LYS A 640 6.28 17.83 18.77
N ARG A 641 5.29 18.72 18.80
CA ARG A 641 4.17 18.71 17.85
C ARG A 641 3.49 20.06 17.72
N ILE A 642 2.83 20.24 16.58
CA ILE A 642 1.90 21.33 16.34
C ILE A 642 0.53 20.72 16.09
N ASN A 643 -0.46 21.12 16.88
CA ASN A 643 -1.85 20.69 16.75
C ASN A 643 -2.68 21.85 16.23
N GLY A 644 -3.81 21.57 15.61
CA GLY A 644 -4.67 22.63 15.11
C GLY A 644 -6.02 22.13 14.64
N ARG A 645 -6.82 23.08 14.17
CA ARG A 645 -8.14 22.82 13.60
C ARG A 645 -8.10 23.09 12.10
N ASN A 646 -8.76 22.24 11.33
CA ASN A 646 -8.90 22.40 9.88
C ASN A 646 -10.36 22.15 9.51
N ARG A 647 -11.01 23.16 8.92
CA ARG A 647 -12.42 23.05 8.52
C ARG A 647 -12.58 22.05 7.37
N HIS A 648 -13.43 21.05 7.57
CA HIS A 648 -13.65 19.98 6.60
C HIS A 648 -14.25 20.53 5.30
N LEU A 649 -13.75 20.08 4.14
CA LEU A 649 -14.07 20.55 2.79
C LEU A 649 -13.63 21.99 2.45
N ILE A 650 -13.77 22.94 3.37
CA ILE A 650 -13.49 24.36 3.11
C ILE A 650 -11.98 24.63 3.11
N ALA A 651 -11.24 24.11 4.09
CA ALA A 651 -9.81 24.33 4.24
C ALA A 651 -8.97 23.19 3.65
N LYS A 652 -9.40 22.60 2.53
CA LYS A 652 -8.73 21.44 1.90
C LYS A 652 -7.28 21.71 1.51
N SER A 653 -6.97 22.90 0.98
CA SER A 653 -5.59 23.26 0.61
C SER A 653 -4.66 23.33 1.83
N MET A 654 -5.15 23.88 2.94
CA MET A 654 -4.41 23.91 4.20
C MET A 654 -4.25 22.50 4.78
N TRP A 655 -5.28 21.66 4.64
CA TRP A 655 -5.19 20.25 5.02
C TRP A 655 -4.09 19.52 4.26
N SER A 656 -4.02 19.71 2.94
CA SER A 656 -2.95 19.14 2.12
C SER A 656 -1.56 19.58 2.58
N ILE A 657 -1.40 20.83 3.05
CA ILE A 657 -0.14 21.34 3.58
C ILE A 657 0.18 20.67 4.92
N ASN A 658 -0.77 20.58 5.84
CA ASN A 658 -0.56 19.93 7.14
C ASN A 658 -0.20 18.44 6.95
N LEU A 659 -0.92 17.72 6.07
CA LEU A 659 -0.60 16.35 5.70
C LEU A 659 0.82 16.23 5.15
N SER A 660 1.25 17.14 4.26
CA SER A 660 2.60 17.10 3.67
C SER A 660 3.73 17.15 4.70
N LEU A 661 3.46 17.65 5.90
CA LEU A 661 4.42 17.81 7.00
C LEU A 661 4.30 16.71 8.06
N GLY A 662 3.54 15.64 7.78
CA GLY A 662 3.28 14.53 8.70
C GLY A 662 2.08 14.75 9.62
N GLY A 663 1.20 15.71 9.29
CA GLY A 663 -0.04 15.92 10.02
C GLY A 663 -1.04 14.77 9.82
N TYR A 664 -1.83 14.46 10.84
CA TYR A 664 -2.93 13.50 10.78
C TYR A 664 -4.06 13.85 11.75
N GLU A 665 -5.25 13.35 11.48
CA GLU A 665 -6.45 13.59 12.30
C GLU A 665 -6.35 12.87 13.65
N LEU A 666 -6.52 13.60 14.74
CA LEU A 666 -6.70 13.05 16.09
C LEU A 666 -8.18 12.95 16.49
N ASP A 667 -9.00 13.91 16.06
CA ASP A 667 -10.43 13.98 16.38
C ASP A 667 -11.20 14.63 15.22
N TYR A 668 -12.49 14.27 15.11
CA TYR A 668 -13.40 14.81 14.12
C TYR A 668 -14.63 15.40 14.82
N ILE A 669 -14.71 16.72 14.84
CA ILE A 669 -15.73 17.47 15.58
C ILE A 669 -16.86 17.84 14.63
N ARG A 670 -18.02 17.20 14.81
CA ARG A 670 -19.22 17.48 14.01
C ARG A 670 -19.87 18.79 14.42
N GLU A 671 -20.41 19.51 13.44
CA GLU A 671 -21.25 20.71 13.63
C GLU A 671 -20.60 21.74 14.58
N ASP A 672 -19.31 22.01 14.34
CA ASP A 672 -18.49 22.84 15.22
C ASP A 672 -18.44 24.30 14.81
N SER A 673 -18.56 24.57 13.50
CA SER A 673 -18.58 25.95 12.98
C SER A 673 -19.96 26.57 13.20
N PRO A 674 -20.06 27.78 13.79
CA PRO A 674 -21.34 28.40 14.14
C PRO A 674 -22.07 29.04 12.95
N ASP A 675 -21.44 29.09 11.78
CA ASP A 675 -22.00 29.67 10.56
C ASP A 675 -22.90 28.69 9.79
N PHE A 676 -23.44 29.11 8.65
CA PHE A 676 -24.37 28.32 7.82
C PHE A 676 -23.71 27.76 6.53
N ALA A 677 -22.39 27.60 6.50
CA ALA A 677 -21.74 27.07 5.30
C ALA A 677 -22.02 25.56 5.12
N ASP A 678 -21.86 25.07 3.89
CA ASP A 678 -22.17 23.70 3.46
C ASP A 678 -21.48 22.59 4.28
N SER A 679 -20.39 22.92 4.98
CA SER A 679 -19.70 22.03 5.92
C SER A 679 -19.31 22.78 7.19
N ARG A 680 -19.79 22.28 8.33
CA ARG A 680 -19.52 22.84 9.67
C ARG A 680 -18.59 21.97 10.50
N ASP A 681 -18.15 20.85 9.93
CA ASP A 681 -17.28 19.89 10.59
C ASP A 681 -15.82 20.35 10.61
N VAL A 682 -15.10 19.93 11.64
CA VAL A 682 -13.69 20.31 11.85
C VAL A 682 -12.86 19.06 12.14
N THR A 683 -11.78 18.91 11.36
CA THR A 683 -10.70 17.97 11.66
C THR A 683 -9.77 18.62 12.67
N TYR A 684 -9.67 18.05 13.86
CA TYR A 684 -8.62 18.38 14.83
C TYR A 684 -7.41 17.50 14.55
N TYR A 685 -6.28 18.10 14.21
CA TYR A 685 -5.09 17.40 13.76
C TYR A 685 -3.91 17.59 14.70
N THR A 686 -2.99 16.63 14.67
CA THR A 686 -1.64 16.74 15.23
C THR A 686 -0.61 16.60 14.13
N MET A 687 0.56 17.20 14.33
CA MET A 687 1.68 17.17 13.39
C MET A 687 3.00 17.06 14.18
N PRO A 688 3.57 15.85 14.30
CA PRO A 688 4.83 15.64 14.98
C PRO A 688 6.00 16.36 14.30
N THR A 689 6.74 17.16 15.06
CA THR A 689 7.90 17.92 14.59
C THR A 689 9.21 17.22 14.90
N GLN A 690 9.22 16.26 15.82
CA GLN A 690 10.41 15.49 16.19
C GLN A 690 10.24 14.01 15.88
N TRP A 691 11.37 13.34 15.67
CA TRP A 691 11.43 11.89 15.63
C TRP A 691 11.87 11.33 16.98
N THR A 692 11.34 10.17 17.31
CA THR A 692 11.68 9.43 18.52
C THR A 692 12.15 8.05 18.13
N LEU A 693 13.25 7.58 18.73
CA LEU A 693 13.73 6.23 18.50
C LEU A 693 12.65 5.23 18.97
N PRO A 694 12.28 4.26 18.12
CA PRO A 694 11.40 3.18 18.55
C PRO A 694 12.11 2.31 19.61
N PRO A 695 11.37 1.63 20.50
CA PRO A 695 11.95 0.65 21.41
C PRO A 695 12.72 -0.44 20.64
N ILE A 696 13.79 -0.96 21.27
CA ILE A 696 14.55 -2.08 20.72
C ILE A 696 13.63 -3.31 20.65
N HIS A 697 13.64 -4.01 19.51
CA HIS A 697 12.91 -5.27 19.33
C HIS A 697 13.82 -6.30 18.67
N LEU A 698 14.16 -7.35 19.41
CA LEU A 698 15.12 -8.39 19.05
C LEU A 698 14.55 -9.47 18.13
N CYS A 699 13.37 -9.28 17.56
CA CYS A 699 12.84 -10.12 16.47
C CYS A 699 12.47 -9.27 15.24
N SER A 700 13.16 -8.13 15.06
CA SER A 700 12.88 -7.14 14.01
C SER A 700 13.28 -7.57 12.60
N ALA A 701 14.25 -8.47 12.43
CA ALA A 701 14.85 -8.72 11.11
C ALA A 701 13.89 -9.27 10.05
N LEU A 702 12.82 -9.96 10.47
CA LEU A 702 11.84 -10.55 9.55
C LEU A 702 10.96 -9.50 8.86
N THR A 703 10.74 -8.34 9.50
CA THR A 703 9.82 -7.31 9.01
C THR A 703 10.51 -5.97 8.76
N SER A 704 11.64 -5.73 9.42
CA SER A 704 12.42 -4.50 9.41
C SER A 704 13.92 -4.87 9.36
N PRO A 705 14.46 -5.29 8.20
CA PRO A 705 15.87 -5.69 8.11
C PRO A 705 16.84 -4.50 8.19
N LEU A 706 16.43 -3.30 7.78
CA LEU A 706 17.19 -2.05 7.96
C LEU A 706 16.71 -1.35 9.23
N GLY A 707 17.63 -1.11 10.18
CA GLY A 707 17.29 -0.41 11.41
C GLY A 707 17.19 1.10 11.24
N VAL A 708 16.67 1.76 12.27
CA VAL A 708 16.59 3.23 12.30
C VAL A 708 17.99 3.86 12.42
N GLY A 709 18.88 3.25 13.21
CA GLY A 709 20.27 3.70 13.34
C GLY A 709 21.08 3.53 12.06
N ASP A 710 20.56 2.76 11.09
CA ASP A 710 21.18 2.61 9.78
C ASP A 710 20.82 3.73 8.80
N LEU A 711 19.83 4.57 9.07
CA LEU A 711 19.39 5.58 8.11
C LEU A 711 20.43 6.68 7.90
N THR A 712 20.66 7.04 6.62
CA THR A 712 21.53 8.17 6.24
C THR A 712 20.77 9.21 5.41
N PRO A 713 21.20 10.49 5.43
CA PRO A 713 20.64 11.51 4.54
C PRO A 713 20.71 11.12 3.07
N GLU A 714 21.79 10.46 2.63
CA GLU A 714 21.98 10.02 1.25
C GLU A 714 20.96 8.96 0.84
N PHE A 715 20.74 7.95 1.70
CA PHE A 715 19.74 6.91 1.46
C PHE A 715 18.34 7.52 1.36
N MET A 716 18.00 8.43 2.28
CA MET A 716 16.70 9.09 2.30
C MET A 716 16.49 9.96 1.07
N LYS A 717 17.48 10.78 0.69
CA LYS A 717 17.43 11.63 -0.50
C LYS A 717 17.29 10.80 -1.79
N LYS A 718 18.04 9.69 -1.89
CA LYS A 718 17.96 8.78 -3.03
C LYS A 718 16.56 8.15 -3.16
N ASN A 719 15.89 7.85 -2.05
CA ASN A 719 14.64 7.08 -2.06
C ASN A 719 13.37 7.89 -1.78
N LEU A 720 13.46 9.20 -1.50
CA LEU A 720 12.28 10.03 -1.19
C LEU A 720 11.22 9.99 -2.29
N HIS A 721 11.62 9.89 -3.56
CA HIS A 721 10.67 9.81 -4.66
C HIS A 721 9.88 8.50 -4.71
N ASN A 722 10.46 7.40 -4.20
CA ASN A 722 9.79 6.09 -4.06
C ASN A 722 8.86 6.07 -2.83
N MET A 723 9.15 6.89 -1.82
CA MET A 723 8.22 7.13 -0.71
C MET A 723 6.96 7.86 -1.19
N VAL A 724 7.15 8.89 -2.02
CA VAL A 724 6.08 9.77 -2.53
C VAL A 724 5.28 9.12 -3.65
N ASN A 725 5.94 8.44 -4.59
CA ASN A 725 5.29 7.83 -5.75
C ASN A 725 5.35 6.31 -5.63
N LYS A 726 4.21 5.66 -5.82
CA LYS A 726 4.14 4.20 -5.97
C LYS A 726 3.61 3.83 -7.34
N VAL A 727 4.43 3.15 -8.13
CA VAL A 727 4.10 2.71 -9.50
C VAL A 727 3.93 1.21 -9.58
N CYS A 728 3.32 0.74 -10.67
CA CYS A 728 3.14 -0.69 -10.91
C CYS A 728 4.39 -1.28 -11.60
N LEU A 729 5.23 -1.98 -10.85
CA LEU A 729 6.50 -2.55 -11.34
C LEU A 729 6.32 -3.56 -12.46
N SER A 730 5.14 -4.16 -12.56
CA SER A 730 4.74 -5.03 -13.67
C SER A 730 4.65 -4.35 -15.05
N ASN A 731 4.51 -3.02 -15.06
CA ASN A 731 4.39 -2.23 -16.29
C ASN A 731 5.60 -1.34 -16.52
N PHE A 732 6.10 -0.68 -15.47
CA PHE A 732 7.15 0.31 -15.55
C PHE A 732 8.13 0.10 -14.41
N VAL A 733 9.43 0.18 -14.71
CA VAL A 733 10.51 0.01 -13.73
C VAL A 733 11.48 1.18 -13.79
N SER A 734 12.22 1.38 -12.72
CA SER A 734 13.42 2.23 -12.72
C SER A 734 14.68 1.37 -12.91
N GLU A 735 15.76 1.99 -13.40
CA GLU A 735 17.07 1.32 -13.45
C GLU A 735 17.53 0.90 -12.03
N SER A 736 17.29 1.77 -11.04
CA SER A 736 17.62 1.47 -9.64
C SER A 736 16.89 0.23 -9.11
N PHE A 737 15.65 -0.02 -9.54
CA PHE A 737 14.94 -1.25 -9.19
C PHE A 737 15.65 -2.48 -9.76
N LEU A 738 15.97 -2.47 -11.06
CA LEU A 738 16.63 -3.60 -11.73
C LEU A 738 18.05 -3.85 -11.21
N GLU A 739 18.82 -2.81 -10.91
CA GLU A 739 20.15 -2.92 -10.29
C GLU A 739 20.07 -3.57 -8.90
N ASN A 740 19.15 -3.10 -8.06
CA ASN A 740 18.94 -3.66 -6.72
C ASN A 740 18.45 -5.11 -6.80
N PHE A 741 17.53 -5.41 -7.71
CA PHE A 741 17.02 -6.76 -7.86
C PHE A 741 18.10 -7.69 -8.41
N LYS A 742 18.88 -7.28 -9.41
CA LYS A 742 20.02 -8.07 -9.92
C LYS A 742 21.04 -8.37 -8.81
N PHE A 743 21.34 -7.39 -7.95
CA PHE A 743 22.18 -7.61 -6.78
C PHE A 743 21.57 -8.61 -5.79
N LEU A 744 20.27 -8.52 -5.52
CA LEU A 744 19.59 -9.50 -4.66
C LEU A 744 19.67 -10.91 -5.27
N ILE A 745 19.48 -11.03 -6.59
CA ILE A 745 19.52 -12.32 -7.27
C ILE A 745 20.92 -12.95 -7.23
N SER A 746 21.98 -12.13 -7.33
CA SER A 746 23.36 -12.63 -7.33
C SER A 746 23.82 -13.25 -6.00
N LEU A 747 23.03 -13.15 -4.93
CA LEU A 747 23.32 -13.79 -3.64
C LEU A 747 23.06 -15.31 -3.66
N ALA A 748 22.21 -15.79 -4.57
CA ALA A 748 21.92 -17.21 -4.72
C ALA A 748 22.99 -17.92 -5.59
N PRO A 749 23.14 -19.25 -5.47
CA PRO A 749 24.02 -20.05 -6.34
C PRO A 749 23.75 -19.81 -7.83
N PRO A 750 24.75 -19.89 -8.72
CA PRO A 750 24.58 -19.60 -10.15
C PRO A 750 23.44 -20.34 -10.85
N PHE A 751 23.13 -21.57 -10.44
CA PHE A 751 22.05 -22.37 -11.03
C PHE A 751 20.65 -22.03 -10.50
N LEU A 752 20.54 -21.14 -9.51
CA LEU A 752 19.28 -20.63 -8.93
C LEU A 752 19.10 -19.13 -9.21
N GLN A 753 19.55 -18.60 -10.35
CA GLN A 753 19.49 -17.15 -10.62
C GLN A 753 18.35 -16.72 -11.57
N HIS A 754 17.34 -17.56 -11.76
CA HIS A 754 16.09 -17.16 -12.42
C HIS A 754 15.03 -16.85 -11.39
N ALA A 755 14.40 -15.68 -11.51
CA ALA A 755 13.71 -15.09 -10.38
C ALA A 755 12.44 -14.30 -10.72
N TYR A 756 11.63 -14.10 -9.69
CA TYR A 756 10.51 -13.18 -9.70
C TYR A 756 10.60 -12.27 -8.46
N SER A 757 10.32 -10.99 -8.62
CA SER A 757 9.94 -10.16 -7.46
C SER A 757 8.50 -10.47 -7.07
N SER A 758 8.08 -10.15 -5.85
CA SER A 758 6.71 -10.32 -5.39
C SER A 758 6.37 -9.27 -4.34
N SER A 759 5.09 -9.11 -4.01
CA SER A 759 4.68 -8.16 -2.99
C SER A 759 4.94 -8.66 -1.56
N GLY A 760 5.06 -9.98 -1.36
CA GLY A 760 5.21 -10.61 -0.05
C GLY A 760 5.36 -12.13 -0.15
N GLN A 761 5.53 -12.82 0.97
CA GLN A 761 5.80 -14.27 0.95
C GLN A 761 4.66 -15.11 0.40
N ALA A 762 3.40 -14.78 0.71
CA ALA A 762 2.25 -15.52 0.16
C ALA A 762 2.22 -15.48 -1.38
N GLU A 763 2.68 -14.38 -1.99
CA GLU A 763 2.80 -14.29 -3.44
C GLU A 763 4.00 -15.09 -3.97
N CYS A 764 5.13 -15.16 -3.23
CA CYS A 764 6.24 -16.03 -3.59
C CYS A 764 5.78 -17.50 -3.70
N VAL A 765 5.03 -17.97 -2.70
CA VAL A 765 4.46 -19.33 -2.67
C VAL A 765 3.64 -19.61 -3.91
N ASP A 766 2.69 -18.72 -4.23
CA ASP A 766 1.83 -18.87 -5.40
C ASP A 766 2.63 -18.87 -6.71
N LYS A 767 3.67 -18.04 -6.84
CA LYS A 767 4.52 -18.00 -8.03
C LYS A 767 5.31 -19.29 -8.22
N ILE A 768 5.89 -19.83 -7.14
CA ILE A 768 6.60 -21.10 -7.20
C ILE A 768 5.62 -22.22 -7.57
N ALA A 769 4.48 -22.32 -6.89
CA ALA A 769 3.47 -23.35 -7.16
C ALA A 769 2.99 -23.33 -8.62
N LYS A 770 2.73 -22.14 -9.15
CA LYS A 770 2.30 -21.97 -10.54
C LYS A 770 3.40 -22.31 -11.54
N SER A 771 4.65 -21.98 -11.24
CA SER A 771 5.79 -22.32 -12.10
C SER A 771 6.00 -23.84 -12.16
N LEU A 772 5.96 -24.50 -11.01
CA LEU A 772 6.01 -25.98 -10.91
C LEU A 772 4.85 -26.62 -11.68
N TRP A 773 3.63 -26.13 -11.49
CA TRP A 773 2.46 -26.63 -12.21
C TRP A 773 2.56 -26.42 -13.72
N TYR A 774 2.96 -25.23 -14.17
CA TYR A 774 3.04 -24.89 -15.60
C TYR A 774 3.99 -25.82 -16.35
N ASN A 775 5.12 -26.17 -15.73
CA ASN A 775 6.14 -27.03 -16.33
C ASN A 775 5.82 -28.53 -16.23
N THR A 776 5.00 -28.96 -15.27
CA THR A 776 4.75 -30.40 -15.03
C THR A 776 3.34 -30.86 -15.39
N LYS A 777 2.29 -30.09 -15.04
CA LYS A 777 0.85 -30.39 -15.20
C LYS A 777 0.41 -31.78 -14.73
N LYS A 778 1.13 -32.36 -13.75
CA LYS A 778 0.92 -33.75 -13.30
C LYS A 778 0.31 -33.85 -11.91
N ASN A 779 0.89 -33.13 -10.94
CA ASN A 779 0.65 -33.35 -9.52
C ASN A 779 0.29 -32.03 -8.83
N ILE A 780 -0.50 -32.12 -7.76
CA ILE A 780 -0.88 -30.97 -6.91
C ILE A 780 -0.71 -31.22 -5.41
N LYS A 781 -0.42 -32.45 -4.98
CA LYS A 781 -0.18 -32.79 -3.57
C LYS A 781 1.23 -32.34 -3.18
N ASN A 782 1.38 -31.71 -2.03
CA ASN A 782 2.68 -31.23 -1.54
C ASN A 782 3.02 -31.86 -0.19
N ILE A 783 4.30 -31.91 0.14
CA ILE A 783 4.78 -32.29 1.47
C ILE A 783 5.29 -31.02 2.17
N THR A 784 4.93 -30.87 3.45
CA THR A 784 5.46 -29.85 4.34
C THR A 784 5.67 -30.43 5.74
N PHE A 785 6.07 -29.61 6.70
CA PHE A 785 6.42 -30.03 8.04
C PHE A 785 5.78 -29.14 9.11
N ASP A 786 5.51 -29.72 10.27
CA ASP A 786 4.78 -29.04 11.35
C ASP A 786 5.49 -27.76 11.83
N GLY A 787 4.72 -26.67 11.91
CA GLY A 787 5.20 -25.37 12.37
C GLY A 787 6.01 -24.57 11.37
N HIS A 788 6.14 -25.03 10.11
CA HIS A 788 6.73 -24.25 9.03
C HIS A 788 5.78 -23.16 8.52
N PHE A 789 6.32 -22.02 8.11
CA PHE A 789 5.58 -20.82 7.76
C PHE A 789 5.89 -20.32 6.34
N PHE A 790 4.83 -19.98 5.62
CA PHE A 790 4.88 -19.56 4.21
C PHE A 790 4.01 -18.32 3.92
N GLY A 791 3.52 -17.65 4.96
CA GLY A 791 2.61 -16.50 4.86
C GLY A 791 1.15 -16.82 5.12
N TYR A 792 0.38 -15.77 5.44
CA TYR A 792 -1.06 -15.85 5.70
C TYR A 792 -1.92 -15.38 4.52
N GLY A 793 -1.33 -14.71 3.52
CA GLY A 793 -2.06 -13.99 2.48
C GLY A 793 -2.85 -14.87 1.52
N SER A 794 -2.31 -16.01 1.08
CA SER A 794 -2.94 -16.88 0.07
C SER A 794 -3.46 -18.19 0.66
N PHE A 795 -4.44 -18.80 -0.01
CA PHE A 795 -4.94 -20.13 0.37
C PHE A 795 -3.87 -21.22 0.32
N PHE A 796 -2.92 -21.14 -0.62
CA PHE A 796 -1.88 -22.15 -0.74
C PHE A 796 -0.82 -22.01 0.36
N ALA A 797 -0.39 -20.78 0.66
CA ALA A 797 0.48 -20.49 1.80
C ALA A 797 -0.14 -20.98 3.13
N ARG A 798 -1.45 -20.74 3.33
CA ARG A 798 -2.17 -21.22 4.52
C ARG A 798 -2.29 -22.75 4.60
N SER A 799 -2.45 -23.42 3.45
CA SER A 799 -2.50 -24.88 3.38
C SER A 799 -1.15 -25.51 3.71
N LEU A 800 -0.04 -24.90 3.25
CA LEU A 800 1.32 -25.32 3.61
C LEU A 800 1.61 -25.09 5.10
N GLY A 801 1.28 -23.92 5.64
CA GLY A 801 1.52 -23.61 7.05
C GLY A 801 0.51 -24.20 8.04
N GLN A 802 -0.47 -24.99 7.57
CA GLN A 802 -1.55 -25.58 8.36
C GLN A 802 -2.35 -24.60 9.24
N PHE A 803 -2.51 -23.38 8.74
CA PHE A 803 -3.37 -22.39 9.37
C PHE A 803 -4.83 -22.77 9.06
N HIS A 804 -5.41 -23.64 9.88
CA HIS A 804 -6.76 -24.23 9.76
C HIS A 804 -6.87 -25.42 8.80
N THR A 805 -8.12 -25.87 8.56
CA THR A 805 -8.42 -26.95 7.61
C THR A 805 -7.82 -26.60 6.24
N PRO A 806 -6.89 -27.44 5.71
CA PRO A 806 -6.23 -27.15 4.46
C PRO A 806 -7.24 -27.11 3.30
N TYR A 807 -7.07 -26.12 2.43
CA TYR A 807 -7.86 -26.02 1.21
C TYR A 807 -7.25 -26.90 0.13
N PHE A 808 -5.95 -26.76 -0.12
CA PHE A 808 -5.18 -27.56 -1.08
C PHE A 808 -4.60 -28.83 -0.46
N PRO A 809 -4.31 -29.88 -1.26
CA PRO A 809 -3.80 -31.14 -0.75
C PRO A 809 -2.35 -31.01 -0.30
N VAL A 810 -2.13 -31.14 1.01
CA VAL A 810 -0.83 -31.06 1.65
C VAL A 810 -0.71 -32.16 2.71
N SER A 811 0.36 -32.94 2.65
CA SER A 811 0.79 -33.82 3.74
C SER A 811 1.72 -33.03 4.66
N SER A 812 1.35 -32.90 5.93
CA SER A 812 2.25 -32.36 6.95
C SER A 812 2.85 -33.49 7.74
N LEU A 813 4.18 -33.49 7.81
CA LEU A 813 4.97 -34.45 8.55
C LEU A 813 5.55 -33.80 9.80
N PRO A 814 5.94 -34.58 10.82
CA PRO A 814 6.59 -34.02 12.00
C PRO A 814 7.83 -33.20 11.63
N HIS A 815 8.07 -32.10 12.35
CA HIS A 815 9.28 -31.30 12.16
C HIS A 815 10.53 -32.13 12.46
N PRO A 816 11.53 -32.16 11.55
CA PRO A 816 12.80 -32.86 11.76
C PRO A 816 13.66 -32.16 12.82
N THR A 817 14.11 -32.91 13.81
CA THR A 817 15.04 -32.54 14.89
C THR A 817 16.21 -33.51 14.92
N ASP A 818 17.27 -33.20 15.67
CA ASP A 818 18.41 -34.10 15.83
C ASP A 818 18.01 -35.49 16.36
N ASP A 819 16.92 -35.57 17.14
CA ASP A 819 16.43 -36.81 17.76
C ASP A 819 15.51 -37.65 16.85
N ASN A 820 14.85 -37.03 15.86
CA ASN A 820 13.77 -37.69 15.11
C ASN A 820 13.94 -37.70 13.58
N TRP A 821 15.01 -37.10 13.05
CA TRP A 821 15.10 -36.82 11.62
C TRP A 821 15.09 -38.08 10.74
N GLU A 822 15.61 -39.21 11.24
CA GLU A 822 15.59 -40.49 10.51
C GLU A 822 14.17 -41.01 10.31
N GLN A 823 13.32 -40.95 11.35
CA GLN A 823 11.92 -41.35 11.22
C GLN A 823 11.16 -40.38 10.30
N VAL A 824 11.43 -39.08 10.40
CA VAL A 824 10.81 -38.08 9.52
C VAL A 824 11.20 -38.32 8.05
N LEU A 825 12.47 -38.65 7.77
CA LEU A 825 12.94 -38.96 6.43
C LEU A 825 12.22 -40.20 5.84
N GLN A 826 12.01 -41.24 6.65
CA GLN A 826 11.24 -42.42 6.24
C GLN A 826 9.79 -42.05 5.87
N LEU A 827 9.16 -41.15 6.63
CA LEU A 827 7.81 -40.67 6.30
C LEU A 827 7.79 -39.89 4.98
N VAL A 828 8.81 -39.06 4.71
CA VAL A 828 8.95 -38.37 3.43
C VAL A 828 9.08 -39.38 2.29
N GLU A 829 9.92 -40.40 2.45
CA GLU A 829 10.09 -41.47 1.46
C GLU A 829 8.78 -42.22 1.19
N MET A 830 8.02 -42.55 2.24
CA MET A 830 6.70 -43.18 2.12
C MET A 830 5.71 -42.30 1.35
N GLU A 831 5.65 -41.00 1.64
CA GLU A 831 4.77 -40.06 0.94
C GLU A 831 5.17 -39.89 -0.53
N ILE A 832 6.48 -39.86 -0.83
CA ILE A 832 6.99 -39.82 -2.21
C ILE A 832 6.67 -41.13 -2.94
N ALA A 833 6.80 -42.28 -2.27
CA ALA A 833 6.55 -43.61 -2.83
C ALA A 833 5.07 -43.86 -3.19
N GLN A 834 4.13 -43.20 -2.49
CA GLN A 834 2.71 -43.19 -2.88
C GLN A 834 2.47 -42.55 -4.27
N GLY A 835 3.47 -41.84 -4.81
CA GLY A 835 3.39 -41.10 -6.06
C GLY A 835 2.60 -39.79 -5.91
N ASN A 836 2.59 -38.99 -6.97
CA ASN A 836 1.78 -37.77 -7.10
C ASN A 836 2.18 -36.55 -6.25
N ILE A 837 3.46 -36.44 -5.85
CA ILE A 837 3.98 -35.25 -5.15
C ILE A 837 4.42 -34.18 -6.16
N MET A 838 4.03 -32.92 -5.91
CA MET A 838 4.44 -31.75 -6.70
C MET A 838 5.76 -31.18 -6.19
N ALA A 839 5.90 -31.01 -4.87
CA ALA A 839 7.12 -30.52 -4.23
C ALA A 839 7.14 -30.81 -2.73
N VAL A 840 8.35 -30.76 -2.16
CA VAL A 840 8.60 -30.71 -0.71
C VAL A 840 8.94 -29.27 -0.31
N TRP A 841 8.24 -28.72 0.68
CA TRP A 841 8.38 -27.34 1.15
C TRP A 841 8.86 -27.31 2.59
N LEU A 842 9.93 -26.57 2.86
CA LEU A 842 10.42 -26.36 4.22
C LEU A 842 11.07 -24.99 4.43
N GLU A 843 11.32 -24.68 5.68
CA GLU A 843 12.12 -23.54 6.15
C GLU A 843 13.38 -24.14 6.76
N PRO A 844 14.60 -23.77 6.32
CA PRO A 844 15.82 -24.24 6.98
C PRO A 844 15.88 -23.78 8.45
N ILE A 845 15.29 -22.63 8.75
CA ILE A 845 15.01 -22.15 10.12
C ILE A 845 13.56 -21.66 10.19
N ARG A 846 12.75 -22.24 11.08
CA ARG A 846 11.33 -21.91 11.20
C ARG A 846 11.10 -20.49 11.70
N GLN A 847 10.39 -19.65 10.93
CA GLN A 847 10.14 -18.24 11.29
C GLN A 847 9.37 -18.06 12.61
N ARG A 848 8.47 -18.98 12.96
CA ARG A 848 7.60 -18.82 14.14
C ARG A 848 8.14 -19.48 15.40
N PHE A 849 9.16 -20.32 15.27
CA PHE A 849 9.69 -21.14 16.35
C PHE A 849 11.18 -20.92 16.61
N MET A 850 11.92 -20.41 15.61
CA MET A 850 13.37 -20.20 15.60
C MET A 850 14.17 -21.48 15.87
N ASP A 851 13.68 -22.60 15.34
CA ASP A 851 14.34 -23.90 15.34
C ASP A 851 14.91 -24.18 13.95
N ALA A 852 16.16 -24.64 13.89
CA ALA A 852 16.81 -25.03 12.65
C ALA A 852 16.56 -26.51 12.32
N VAL A 853 16.43 -26.80 11.03
CA VAL A 853 16.42 -28.18 10.53
C VAL A 853 17.86 -28.73 10.50
N PRO A 854 18.12 -29.95 11.00
CA PRO A 854 19.47 -30.53 10.99
C PRO A 854 20.08 -30.62 9.59
N ALA A 855 21.36 -30.28 9.47
CA ALA A 855 22.06 -30.30 8.17
C ALA A 855 22.14 -31.73 7.58
N THR A 856 22.26 -32.74 8.46
CA THR A 856 22.22 -34.17 8.09
C THR A 856 20.91 -34.53 7.39
N PHE A 857 19.78 -34.10 7.96
CA PHE A 857 18.46 -34.29 7.36
C PHE A 857 18.34 -33.58 6.02
N LEU A 858 18.73 -32.30 5.92
CA LEU A 858 18.64 -31.54 4.66
C LEU A 858 19.44 -32.21 3.53
N LYS A 859 20.62 -32.76 3.83
CA LYS A 859 21.44 -33.49 2.87
C LYS A 859 20.74 -34.77 2.38
N GLN A 860 20.24 -35.59 3.30
CA GLN A 860 19.52 -36.81 2.93
C GLN A 860 18.21 -36.52 2.19
N LEU A 861 17.48 -35.48 2.59
CA LEU A 861 16.28 -35.02 1.91
C LEU A 861 16.57 -34.57 0.48
N ARG A 862 17.66 -33.81 0.28
CA ARG A 862 18.10 -33.39 -1.07
C ARG A 862 18.40 -34.61 -1.94
N GLU A 863 19.14 -35.59 -1.43
CA GLU A 863 19.42 -36.82 -2.17
C GLU A 863 18.14 -37.58 -2.54
N LEU A 864 17.21 -37.73 -1.60
CA LEU A 864 15.92 -38.38 -1.81
C LEU A 864 15.08 -37.68 -2.89
N CYS A 865 14.91 -36.36 -2.77
CA CYS A 865 14.19 -35.53 -3.73
C CYS A 865 14.80 -35.62 -5.13
N SER A 866 16.14 -35.63 -5.24
CA SER A 866 16.84 -35.80 -6.52
C SER A 866 16.60 -37.17 -7.15
N LYS A 867 16.67 -38.25 -6.36
CA LYS A 867 16.39 -39.63 -6.84
C LYS A 867 14.94 -39.77 -7.31
N ALA A 868 14.00 -39.13 -6.62
CA ALA A 868 12.58 -39.17 -6.93
C ALA A 868 12.13 -38.16 -8.00
N ASN A 869 13.01 -37.26 -8.45
CA ASN A 869 12.69 -36.12 -9.30
C ASN A 869 11.53 -35.26 -8.75
N VAL A 870 11.56 -35.00 -7.44
CA VAL A 870 10.61 -34.13 -6.73
C VAL A 870 11.31 -32.83 -6.37
N PRO A 871 10.83 -31.66 -6.83
CA PRO A 871 11.39 -30.37 -6.47
C PRO A 871 11.40 -30.11 -4.95
N LEU A 872 12.54 -29.63 -4.44
CA LEU A 872 12.68 -29.14 -3.07
C LEU A 872 12.62 -27.60 -3.05
N VAL A 873 11.78 -27.04 -2.18
CA VAL A 873 11.55 -25.60 -2.06
C VAL A 873 11.87 -25.12 -0.65
N TYR A 874 12.74 -24.11 -0.55
CA TYR A 874 13.06 -23.47 0.73
C TYR A 874 12.41 -22.09 0.88
N ASN A 875 11.85 -21.82 2.05
CA ASN A 875 11.63 -20.45 2.51
C ASN A 875 12.81 -20.03 3.41
N GLU A 876 13.65 -19.15 2.87
CA GLU A 876 14.92 -18.71 3.46
C GLU A 876 14.83 -17.36 4.18
N THR A 877 13.60 -16.88 4.42
CA THR A 877 13.36 -15.60 5.11
C THR A 877 14.16 -15.49 6.41
N THR A 878 14.12 -16.51 7.28
CA THR A 878 14.91 -16.54 8.53
C THR A 878 16.36 -16.94 8.29
N SER A 879 16.64 -17.95 7.46
CA SER A 879 17.98 -18.53 7.31
C SER A 879 18.99 -17.63 6.59
N SER A 880 18.48 -16.60 5.88
CA SER A 880 19.28 -15.54 5.29
C SER A 880 20.12 -14.75 6.30
N PHE A 881 21.06 -13.92 5.83
CA PHE A 881 22.02 -13.15 6.65
C PHE A 881 22.93 -14.02 7.53
N PHE A 882 23.42 -15.15 6.99
CA PHE A 882 24.37 -16.01 7.72
C PHE A 882 23.80 -16.55 9.03
N ARG A 883 22.50 -16.87 9.05
CA ARG A 883 21.82 -17.42 10.25
C ARG A 883 21.79 -18.93 10.27
N TYR A 884 21.76 -19.59 9.11
CA TYR A 884 21.91 -21.05 9.07
C TYR A 884 23.38 -21.50 9.18
N SER A 885 24.30 -20.73 8.62
CA SER A 885 25.75 -20.94 8.69
C SER A 885 26.47 -19.59 8.69
N ASP A 886 27.60 -19.48 9.39
CA ASP A 886 28.45 -18.27 9.36
C ASP A 886 29.16 -18.08 8.01
N GLU A 887 29.26 -19.12 7.19
CA GLU A 887 29.96 -19.07 5.91
C GLU A 887 29.09 -18.50 4.79
N HIS A 888 27.82 -18.92 4.78
CA HIS A 888 26.90 -18.79 3.65
C HIS A 888 25.75 -17.81 3.94
N PHE A 889 25.44 -16.93 2.97
CA PHE A 889 24.38 -15.95 3.15
C PHE A 889 22.99 -16.61 3.26
N PHE A 890 22.71 -17.54 2.35
CA PHE A 890 21.57 -18.47 2.37
C PHE A 890 22.04 -19.89 2.70
N ALA A 891 21.17 -20.72 3.29
CA ALA A 891 21.43 -22.15 3.44
C ALA A 891 21.69 -22.81 2.08
N ALA A 892 20.95 -22.39 1.05
CA ALA A 892 21.08 -22.81 -0.33
C ALA A 892 22.46 -22.58 -0.95
N ASN A 893 23.31 -21.71 -0.39
CA ASN A 893 24.68 -21.55 -0.91
C ASN A 893 25.57 -22.77 -0.62
N ASN A 894 25.18 -23.68 0.27
CA ASN A 894 25.85 -24.96 0.46
C ASN A 894 25.40 -25.96 -0.64
N PRO A 895 26.32 -26.45 -1.49
CA PRO A 895 25.99 -27.37 -2.59
C PRO A 895 25.36 -28.70 -2.15
N GLU A 896 25.64 -29.18 -0.94
CA GLU A 896 25.12 -30.47 -0.47
C GLU A 896 23.63 -30.43 -0.10
N ILE A 897 23.09 -29.25 0.16
CA ILE A 897 21.70 -29.05 0.62
C ILE A 897 20.92 -28.07 -0.25
N CYS A 898 21.45 -27.70 -1.42
CA CYS A 898 20.83 -26.68 -2.25
C CYS A 898 19.45 -27.11 -2.79
N PRO A 899 18.40 -26.29 -2.64
CA PRO A 899 17.07 -26.61 -3.15
C PRO A 899 16.95 -26.40 -4.67
N ASP A 900 15.80 -26.75 -5.25
CA ASP A 900 15.50 -26.47 -6.66
C ASP A 900 14.85 -25.08 -6.84
N ALA A 901 14.25 -24.56 -5.78
CA ALA A 901 13.77 -23.18 -5.69
C ALA A 901 13.89 -22.68 -4.25
N LEU A 902 14.06 -21.37 -4.08
CA LEU A 902 13.97 -20.73 -2.77
C LEU A 902 13.19 -19.42 -2.85
N MET A 903 12.69 -18.97 -1.70
CA MET A 903 12.04 -17.67 -1.55
C MET A 903 12.51 -16.95 -0.30
N THR A 904 12.42 -15.63 -0.32
CA THR A 904 12.63 -14.77 0.85
C THR A 904 11.60 -13.67 0.90
N TYR A 905 11.17 -13.31 2.10
CA TYR A 905 10.48 -12.06 2.36
C TYR A 905 11.47 -11.02 2.91
N GLY A 906 11.54 -9.85 2.28
CA GLY A 906 12.51 -8.79 2.64
C GLY A 906 11.98 -7.77 3.65
N GLY A 907 10.81 -8.01 4.25
CA GLY A 907 10.10 -6.99 5.03
C GLY A 907 9.44 -5.92 4.13
N GLY A 908 8.44 -5.21 4.65
CA GLY A 908 7.67 -4.27 3.84
C GLY A 908 6.95 -4.97 2.68
N GLN A 909 6.91 -4.38 1.49
CA GLN A 909 6.23 -4.96 0.31
C GLN A 909 7.26 -5.47 -0.70
N ILE A 910 8.11 -6.40 -0.29
CA ILE A 910 9.01 -7.09 -1.23
C ILE A 910 9.24 -8.54 -0.80
N GLY A 911 8.98 -9.44 -1.73
CA GLY A 911 9.46 -10.82 -1.70
C GLY A 911 10.26 -11.12 -2.97
N ALA A 912 11.05 -12.17 -2.91
CA ALA A 912 11.81 -12.68 -4.04
C ALA A 912 11.72 -14.20 -4.11
N VAL A 913 11.71 -14.71 -5.34
CA VAL A 913 11.73 -16.13 -5.67
C VAL A 913 12.92 -16.36 -6.56
N TRP A 914 13.64 -17.46 -6.32
CA TRP A 914 14.74 -17.95 -7.13
C TRP A 914 14.45 -19.40 -7.49
N MET A 915 14.87 -19.80 -8.68
CA MET A 915 14.62 -21.14 -9.19
C MET A 915 15.62 -21.51 -10.28
N ARG A 916 15.72 -22.82 -10.49
CA ARG A 916 16.42 -23.37 -11.64
C ARG A 916 15.77 -22.95 -12.94
N GLN A 917 16.57 -22.88 -14.00
CA GLN A 917 16.12 -22.47 -15.33
C GLN A 917 14.96 -23.31 -15.87
N ASP A 918 14.96 -24.61 -15.62
CA ASP A 918 13.93 -25.54 -16.10
C ASP A 918 12.60 -25.44 -15.34
N LEU A 919 12.62 -24.85 -14.14
CA LEU A 919 11.41 -24.55 -13.35
C LEU A 919 10.89 -23.14 -13.61
N TYR A 920 11.68 -22.28 -14.22
CA TYR A 920 11.36 -20.88 -14.42
C TYR A 920 10.49 -20.65 -15.66
N VAL A 921 9.45 -19.85 -15.49
CA VAL A 921 8.46 -19.49 -16.51
C VAL A 921 8.58 -18.00 -16.83
N SER A 922 9.31 -17.66 -17.89
CA SER A 922 9.41 -16.27 -18.38
C SER A 922 8.16 -15.84 -19.15
N LYS A 923 7.43 -16.79 -19.73
CA LYS A 923 6.17 -16.58 -20.45
C LYS A 923 5.22 -17.75 -20.19
N PRO A 924 3.90 -17.48 -20.08
CA PRO A 924 3.27 -16.17 -20.21
C PRO A 924 3.50 -15.28 -18.97
N LEU A 925 3.46 -13.95 -19.12
CA LEU A 925 3.69 -12.94 -18.06
C LEU A 925 2.53 -12.86 -17.03
N MET A 926 1.96 -14.01 -16.66
CA MET A 926 0.78 -14.13 -15.80
C MET A 926 1.15 -14.38 -14.33
N LEU A 927 2.41 -14.74 -14.06
CA LEU A 927 2.98 -14.79 -12.72
C LEU A 927 3.27 -13.41 -12.13
N ILE A 928 3.29 -12.36 -12.96
CA ILE A 928 3.50 -10.98 -12.53
C ILE A 928 2.17 -10.40 -12.03
N SER A 929 2.13 -9.99 -10.76
CA SER A 929 0.97 -9.29 -10.19
C SER A 929 0.97 -7.81 -10.58
N THR A 930 0.01 -7.04 -10.08
CA THR A 930 -0.05 -5.59 -10.40
C THR A 930 1.13 -4.84 -9.78
N TRP A 931 1.44 -5.14 -8.52
CA TRP A 931 2.50 -4.46 -7.77
C TRP A 931 3.85 -5.13 -7.96
N ASP A 932 3.92 -6.45 -7.81
CA ASP A 932 5.15 -7.25 -7.92
C ASP A 932 6.31 -6.77 -7.02
N GLY A 933 5.96 -6.14 -5.90
CA GLY A 933 6.90 -5.51 -4.98
C GLY A 933 6.70 -3.99 -4.87
N ASP A 934 7.68 -3.34 -4.25
CA ASP A 934 7.74 -1.91 -4.00
C ASP A 934 9.22 -1.46 -4.00
N GLU A 935 9.56 -0.41 -4.76
CA GLU A 935 10.97 0.00 -4.95
C GLU A 935 11.62 0.44 -3.64
N LEU A 936 10.88 1.12 -2.75
CA LEU A 936 11.38 1.53 -1.44
C LEU A 936 11.71 0.29 -0.59
N SER A 937 10.78 -0.67 -0.53
CA SER A 937 10.98 -1.91 0.23
C SER A 937 12.20 -2.70 -0.29
N LEU A 938 12.37 -2.81 -1.60
CA LEU A 938 13.55 -3.42 -2.20
C LEU A 938 14.83 -2.67 -1.84
N ALA A 939 14.83 -1.33 -1.94
CA ALA A 939 16.01 -0.51 -1.60
C ALA A 939 16.40 -0.63 -0.13
N THR A 940 15.41 -0.65 0.79
CA THR A 940 15.63 -0.88 2.22
C THR A 940 16.23 -2.27 2.46
N TYR A 941 15.71 -3.30 1.80
CA TYR A 941 16.20 -4.66 1.94
C TYR A 941 17.64 -4.81 1.41
N THR A 942 17.93 -4.29 0.21
CA THR A 942 19.28 -4.37 -0.36
C THR A 942 20.29 -3.52 0.39
N GLU A 943 19.91 -2.37 0.95
CA GLU A 943 20.78 -1.57 1.81
C GLU A 943 21.18 -2.35 3.07
N ALA A 944 20.22 -3.00 3.74
CA ALA A 944 20.50 -3.84 4.91
C ALA A 944 21.49 -4.97 4.57
N ILE A 945 21.29 -5.63 3.42
CA ILE A 945 22.20 -6.69 2.94
C ILE A 945 23.59 -6.13 2.65
N ARG A 946 23.69 -5.02 1.90
CA ARG A 946 24.97 -4.40 1.55
C ARG A 946 25.77 -4.02 2.78
N ARG A 947 25.12 -3.49 3.82
CA ARG A 947 25.78 -3.19 5.10
C ARG A 947 26.39 -4.41 5.73
N VAL A 948 25.61 -5.49 5.83
CA VAL A 948 26.08 -6.75 6.41
C VAL A 948 27.23 -7.35 5.58
N LEU A 949 27.12 -7.36 4.25
CA LEU A 949 28.17 -7.89 3.38
C LEU A 949 29.45 -7.06 3.40
N ASN A 950 29.34 -5.73 3.37
CA ASN A 950 30.50 -4.83 3.43
C ASN A 950 31.22 -4.89 4.78
N LYS A 951 30.51 -5.28 5.84
CA LYS A 951 31.01 -5.39 7.22
C LYS A 951 30.93 -6.83 7.75
N LYS A 952 31.13 -7.85 6.90
CA LYS A 952 30.87 -9.26 7.26
C LYS A 952 31.55 -9.69 8.57
N HIS A 953 32.84 -9.39 8.73
CA HIS A 953 33.60 -9.76 9.93
C HIS A 953 33.08 -9.05 11.19
N GLU A 954 32.82 -7.74 11.10
CA GLU A 954 32.21 -6.96 12.19
C GLU A 954 30.83 -7.51 12.55
N PHE A 955 30.00 -7.83 11.55
CA PHE A 955 28.67 -8.41 11.76
C PHE A 955 28.76 -9.76 12.50
N GLN A 956 29.67 -10.65 12.07
CA GLN A 956 29.90 -11.94 12.75
C GLN A 956 30.35 -11.74 14.20
N GLU A 957 31.25 -10.80 14.46
CA GLU A 957 31.70 -10.49 15.82
C GLU A 957 30.58 -9.91 16.69
N ILE A 958 29.81 -8.97 16.15
CA ILE A 958 28.63 -8.42 16.83
C ILE A 958 27.59 -9.50 17.15
N LYS A 959 27.36 -10.49 16.26
CA LYS A 959 26.50 -11.64 16.58
C LYS A 959 27.03 -12.42 17.79
N ARG A 960 28.35 -12.65 17.88
CA ARG A 960 28.97 -13.36 19.01
C ARG A 960 28.82 -12.58 20.31
N ILE A 961 29.16 -11.28 20.30
CA ILE A 961 29.05 -10.40 21.47
C ILE A 961 27.59 -10.29 21.92
N PHE A 962 26.67 -10.07 20.99
CA PHE A 962 25.23 -10.02 21.26
C PHE A 962 24.75 -11.29 21.94
N ASN A 963 25.09 -12.47 21.41
CA ASN A 963 24.69 -13.74 22.00
C ASN A 963 25.25 -13.91 23.42
N ALA A 964 26.51 -13.54 23.64
CA ALA A 964 27.16 -13.65 24.96
C ALA A 964 26.47 -12.76 26.00
N ILE A 965 26.21 -11.49 25.66
CA ILE A 965 25.51 -10.55 26.55
C ILE A 965 24.08 -11.04 26.82
N LEU A 966 23.34 -11.41 25.77
CA LEU A 966 21.97 -11.89 25.91
C LEU A 966 21.90 -13.15 26.78
N LEU A 967 22.81 -14.11 26.59
CA LEU A 967 22.92 -15.31 27.40
C LEU A 967 23.17 -14.96 28.87
N ASN A 968 24.09 -14.03 29.15
CA ASN A 968 24.35 -13.57 30.50
C ASN A 968 23.11 -12.92 31.14
N THR A 969 22.43 -12.03 30.42
CA THR A 969 21.18 -11.39 30.86
C THR A 969 20.08 -12.41 31.15
N LEU A 970 19.97 -13.48 30.35
CA LEU A 970 18.94 -14.50 30.53
C LEU A 970 19.30 -15.54 31.61
N ASN A 971 20.58 -15.78 31.90
CA ASN A 971 21.02 -16.69 32.97
C ASN A 971 20.58 -16.23 34.36
N GLU A 972 20.40 -14.93 34.57
CA GLU A 972 19.83 -14.36 35.79
C GLU A 972 18.31 -14.59 35.91
N CYS A 973 17.67 -15.05 34.84
CA CYS A 973 16.23 -15.31 34.77
C CYS A 973 15.92 -16.82 34.89
N ARG A 974 14.66 -17.14 35.22
CA ARG A 974 14.18 -18.53 35.26
C ARG A 974 13.76 -19.01 33.86
N VAL A 975 14.73 -19.09 32.94
CA VAL A 975 14.52 -19.55 31.57
C VAL A 975 14.81 -21.06 31.42
N LYS A 976 14.18 -21.70 30.44
CA LYS A 976 14.34 -23.10 30.02
C LYS A 976 14.34 -23.17 28.50
N ASP A 977 14.75 -24.31 27.92
CA ASP A 977 14.79 -24.54 26.47
C ASP A 977 15.49 -23.37 25.75
N LEU A 978 16.62 -22.90 26.29
CA LEU A 978 17.38 -21.78 25.77
C LEU A 978 18.26 -22.25 24.62
N HIS A 979 17.83 -21.93 23.40
CA HIS A 979 18.58 -22.20 22.18
C HIS A 979 18.95 -20.87 21.55
N LEU A 980 20.21 -20.46 21.64
CA LEU A 980 20.75 -19.27 20.99
C LEU A 980 22.00 -19.65 20.21
N ALA A 981 21.96 -19.43 18.90
CA ALA A 981 23.09 -19.69 18.01
C ALA A 981 23.07 -18.67 16.88
N LEU A 982 24.26 -18.26 16.40
CA LEU A 982 24.41 -17.41 15.21
C LEU A 982 23.52 -16.15 15.17
N GLY A 983 23.19 -15.58 16.33
CA GLY A 983 22.41 -14.32 16.40
C GLY A 983 20.91 -14.52 16.24
N TYR A 984 20.39 -15.74 16.42
CA TYR A 984 18.96 -16.03 16.50
C TYR A 984 18.69 -17.13 17.52
N GLY A 985 17.41 -17.39 17.79
CA GLY A 985 16.97 -18.53 18.58
C GLY A 985 15.71 -18.26 19.38
N HIS A 986 15.52 -19.01 20.44
CA HIS A 986 14.35 -18.91 21.30
C HIS A 986 14.64 -19.39 22.72
N PHE A 987 13.72 -19.09 23.63
CA PHE A 987 13.71 -19.64 24.99
C PHE A 987 12.30 -19.65 25.56
N LYS A 988 12.10 -20.40 26.65
CA LYS A 988 10.85 -20.44 27.43
C LYS A 988 11.12 -20.00 28.87
N GLY A 989 10.06 -19.64 29.60
CA GLY A 989 10.14 -19.34 31.03
C GLY A 989 9.68 -17.93 31.37
N THR A 990 10.04 -17.45 32.56
CA THR A 990 9.62 -16.13 33.05
C THR A 990 10.78 -15.16 33.07
N ILE A 991 10.60 -14.02 32.41
CA ILE A 991 11.55 -12.90 32.40
C ILE A 991 10.91 -11.63 33.00
N PRO A 992 11.70 -10.71 33.58
CA PRO A 992 11.22 -9.42 34.05
C PRO A 992 10.42 -8.65 32.99
N THR A 993 9.38 -7.93 33.40
CA THR A 993 8.57 -7.07 32.50
C THR A 993 9.42 -6.07 31.71
N SER A 994 10.52 -5.60 32.32
CA SER A 994 11.51 -4.73 31.67
C SER A 994 12.20 -5.37 30.47
N LEU A 995 12.27 -6.70 30.34
CA LEU A 995 12.86 -7.38 29.19
C LEU A 995 11.82 -7.90 28.20
N GLN A 996 10.57 -8.09 28.62
CA GLN A 996 9.53 -8.68 27.77
C GLN A 996 9.28 -7.90 26.47
N HIS A 997 9.41 -6.58 26.50
CA HIS A 997 9.20 -5.73 25.32
C HIS A 997 10.24 -5.93 24.21
N LEU A 998 11.40 -6.52 24.53
CA LEU A 998 12.46 -6.79 23.57
C LEU A 998 12.14 -7.97 22.65
N PHE A 999 11.23 -8.86 23.04
CA PHE A 999 11.04 -10.13 22.35
C PHE A 999 9.62 -10.26 21.78
N SER A 1000 9.52 -10.92 20.63
CA SER A 1000 8.25 -11.49 20.19
C SER A 1000 7.94 -12.74 21.00
N LYS A 1001 6.66 -12.97 21.32
CA LYS A 1001 6.22 -14.14 22.07
C LYS A 1001 5.20 -14.95 21.27
N ILE A 1002 5.30 -16.26 21.37
CA ILE A 1002 4.27 -17.19 20.92
C ILE A 1002 3.76 -17.99 22.11
N CYS A 1003 2.44 -18.12 22.21
CA CYS A 1003 1.81 -19.04 23.14
C CYS A 1003 1.74 -20.41 22.46
N VAL A 1004 2.39 -21.40 23.05
CA VAL A 1004 2.21 -22.79 22.61
C VAL A 1004 1.01 -23.34 23.39
N GLN A 1005 -0.03 -23.73 22.67
CA GLN A 1005 -1.19 -24.41 23.24
C GLN A 1005 -0.96 -25.92 23.18
N GLU A 1006 -1.16 -26.60 24.30
CA GLU A 1006 -1.32 -28.06 24.38
C GLU A 1006 -2.71 -28.29 25.00
N ASP A 1007 -3.54 -29.12 24.37
CA ASP A 1007 -4.88 -29.52 24.85
C ASP A 1007 -5.79 -28.36 25.33
N ASP A 1008 -5.93 -27.31 24.51
CA ASP A 1008 -6.77 -26.12 24.76
C ASP A 1008 -6.41 -25.28 26.01
N GLU A 1009 -5.30 -25.59 26.70
CA GLU A 1009 -4.71 -24.75 27.76
C GLU A 1009 -3.43 -24.04 27.27
N ILE A 1010 -3.19 -22.81 27.74
CA ILE A 1010 -1.92 -22.11 27.48
C ILE A 1010 -0.87 -22.70 28.42
N VAL A 1011 -0.09 -23.66 27.93
CA VAL A 1011 0.86 -24.41 28.77
C VAL A 1011 2.20 -23.66 28.94
N GLN A 1012 2.70 -22.95 27.91
CA GLN A 1012 3.98 -22.24 28.03
C GLN A 1012 4.16 -21.07 27.02
N THR A 1013 4.79 -19.98 27.47
CA THR A 1013 5.22 -18.86 26.60
C THR A 1013 6.63 -19.12 26.06
N ARG A 1014 6.81 -19.04 24.75
CA ARG A 1014 8.13 -19.05 24.09
C ARG A 1014 8.45 -17.66 23.53
N TYR A 1015 9.65 -17.17 23.80
CA TYR A 1015 10.19 -15.89 23.31
C TYR A 1015 11.14 -16.13 22.14
N LEU A 1016 11.08 -15.28 21.12
CA LEU A 1016 11.83 -15.40 19.87
C LEU A 1016 12.91 -14.33 19.75
N VAL A 1017 14.05 -14.71 19.19
CA VAL A 1017 15.22 -13.86 18.94
C VAL A 1017 15.63 -13.99 17.47
N CYS A 1018 15.56 -12.88 16.74
CA CYS A 1018 16.05 -12.71 15.38
C CYS A 1018 16.26 -11.21 15.08
N PRO A 1019 17.25 -10.55 15.72
CA PRO A 1019 17.51 -9.13 15.55
C PRO A 1019 18.10 -8.82 14.16
N ASN A 1020 17.87 -7.59 13.70
CA ASN A 1020 18.66 -6.99 12.62
C ASN A 1020 20.00 -6.44 13.17
N PHE A 1021 20.88 -5.96 12.28
CA PHE A 1021 22.22 -5.52 12.66
C PHE A 1021 22.20 -4.34 13.65
N ASP A 1022 21.42 -3.30 13.39
CA ASP A 1022 21.23 -2.14 14.27
C ASP A 1022 20.65 -2.52 15.64
N SER A 1023 19.67 -3.43 15.69
CA SER A 1023 19.06 -3.89 16.95
C SER A 1023 20.06 -4.59 17.85
N MET A 1024 20.99 -5.37 17.27
CA MET A 1024 22.10 -5.97 18.04
C MET A 1024 23.02 -4.89 18.61
N LEU A 1025 23.43 -3.91 17.78
CA LEU A 1025 24.31 -2.82 18.22
C LEU A 1025 23.67 -1.97 19.33
N GLN A 1026 22.39 -1.63 19.19
CA GLN A 1026 21.66 -0.89 20.21
C GLN A 1026 21.55 -1.69 21.51
N PHE A 1027 21.20 -2.98 21.43
CA PHE A 1027 21.14 -3.84 22.62
C PHE A 1027 22.50 -3.92 23.34
N ILE A 1028 23.60 -4.11 22.61
CA ILE A 1028 24.95 -4.13 23.18
C ILE A 1028 25.27 -2.81 23.89
N ARG A 1029 24.97 -1.66 23.27
CA ARG A 1029 25.22 -0.35 23.89
C ARG A 1029 24.38 -0.11 25.15
N THR A 1030 23.10 -0.51 25.11
CA THR A 1030 22.16 -0.24 26.19
C THR A 1030 22.30 -1.22 27.35
N VAL A 1031 22.61 -2.49 27.10
CA VAL A 1031 22.67 -3.54 28.13
C VAL A 1031 24.10 -3.89 28.51
N GLY A 1032 25.04 -3.87 27.56
CA GLY A 1032 26.46 -4.15 27.81
C GLY A 1032 27.14 -3.11 28.71
N SER A 1033 26.72 -1.84 28.65
CA SER A 1033 27.22 -0.78 29.55
C SER A 1033 26.81 -0.97 31.01
N PHE A 1034 25.74 -1.72 31.31
CA PHE A 1034 25.38 -2.07 32.69
C PHE A 1034 26.24 -3.21 33.25
N ALA A 1035 26.87 -4.03 32.41
CA ALA A 1035 27.77 -5.08 32.87
C ALA A 1035 29.10 -4.47 33.39
N ASP A 1036 29.61 -3.41 32.74
CA ASP A 1036 30.83 -2.71 33.16
C ASP A 1036 30.65 -1.98 34.52
N ASP A 1037 29.45 -1.46 34.82
CA ASP A 1037 29.16 -0.79 36.10
C ASP A 1037 28.98 -1.77 37.28
N THR A 1038 28.96 -3.09 37.04
CA THR A 1038 28.92 -4.12 38.11
C THR A 1038 30.29 -4.72 38.46
N GLY A 1039 31.37 -4.16 37.90
CA GLY A 1039 32.73 -4.44 38.34
C GLY A 1039 33.42 -5.54 37.52
N ALA A 1040 34.06 -5.13 36.44
CA ALA A 1040 35.26 -5.78 35.94
C ALA A 1040 36.12 -4.73 35.22
N ASN A 1041 36.81 -3.90 36.01
CA ASN A 1041 38.02 -3.25 35.52
C ASN A 1041 39.05 -4.34 35.17
N ASP A 1042 39.66 -4.18 33.99
CA ASP A 1042 40.88 -4.81 33.44
C ASP A 1042 40.68 -5.78 32.27
N ALA A 1043 40.79 -5.26 31.03
CA ALA A 1043 41.84 -5.65 30.08
C ALA A 1043 41.67 -4.95 28.70
N THR A 1044 42.26 -3.76 28.59
CA THR A 1044 43.09 -3.25 27.47
C THR A 1044 42.66 -3.35 25.99
N HIS A 1045 42.46 -2.13 25.43
CA HIS A 1045 42.84 -1.59 24.11
C HIS A 1045 42.04 -1.94 22.84
#